data_AF-A0A2E7NH34-F1
#
_entry.id   AF-A0A2E7NH34-F1
#
_cell.length_a   1.000
_cell.length_b   1.000
_cell.length_c   1.000
_cell.angle_alpha   90.00
_cell.angle_beta   90.00
_cell.angle_gamma   90.00
#
_symmetry.space_group_name_H-M   'P 1'
#
loop_
_entity.id
_entity.type
_entity.pdbx_description
1 polymer ?
#
loop_
_entity_poly.entity_id
_entity_poly.type
_entity_poly.pdbx_seq_one_letter_code
_entity_poly.pdbx_strand_id
1 'polypeptide(L)'
;MTLSSTPRSTLSVVIPAYRSVHLARVLESARKLDPDEIVVVDSSPDEPVTLDATVTLKRLPNRTWPAGARNHGAEGATSDFLLFVDSDVELTDNAIAFIDERLRSGDSDPTCGVYVSSGQEGGAIDQFQDAILRYRLLRAGPREEQPSGTSFTSTSHMLIRRDLFTLVGGFNPELETYEDLEFSARSSHYGSPVTVAHEFQAIHLKKFTFVSLLRDYAVKCFNGFLARRRYPGVFEGFRVRLGPTLLCCLAASCLLPLVAAGLVLIGDFGPTEGAVLGTLIAAPIAMWPKVLRRTSWQVKGTSLVLWPAVSWAVATGLAVGFLSWIALRLFRHALRALDWTRAGIRVISVSGMPVQIVHFVTARCNLRCEHCFYKETLDAPNPGEISLETLDRTTQDIGPVLWYSLAGGEPVLRSDLADVVGVVQKRCRPKVFSFPTNGWFVERTYLTVLRALQKMDGGNLVVFFSFDGPESIHDEIRGEDSFKRTIETFARLQPLRSLYPELHLNVITTVMPQNAPVVSQFIDQIVRELEPNAISINLFRYHSLEHPPLPPDVLDAYEAATAVYQEHLERGRLAHYGFAGRRFLAAKEVLKSEVILRVARDDAFVTPCTAGTLSYVINEDGAVSACEILDPDQNLGWLSGTQRRGQPLRDSDSPSGPVPVSLGRVGTGLPPEQSHKGVGTFREIVRSRRAQELRTWIGETKCRCTYECAMTTNTLFSWPLSRQLYLRTGRSFLPRKAATPGAGTQPSLVRVDRR
;
A
#
# COMPACT_ATOMS: atom_id res chain seq x y z
N MET A 1 46.02 -8.99 30.02
CA MET A 1 44.71 -8.41 29.64
C MET A 1 44.34 -8.96 28.28
N THR A 2 43.53 -10.02 28.26
CA THR A 2 42.98 -10.62 27.05
C THR A 2 41.88 -9.69 26.51
N LEU A 3 42.15 -9.03 25.39
CA LEU A 3 41.15 -8.32 24.61
C LEU A 3 40.06 -9.34 24.24
N SER A 4 38.90 -9.24 24.89
CA SER A 4 37.69 -9.95 24.48
C SER A 4 37.32 -9.44 23.09
N SER A 5 37.72 -10.16 22.05
CA SER A 5 37.33 -9.87 20.67
C SER A 5 35.81 -9.98 20.58
N THR A 6 35.12 -8.86 20.47
CA THR A 6 33.70 -8.89 20.11
C THR A 6 33.57 -9.63 18.76
N PRO A 7 32.67 -10.62 18.66
CA PRO A 7 32.49 -11.35 17.41
C PRO A 7 32.04 -10.37 16.31
N ARG A 8 32.71 -10.45 15.16
CA ARG A 8 32.37 -9.65 13.97
C ARG A 8 31.00 -10.09 13.44
N SER A 9 30.09 -9.14 13.27
CA SER A 9 28.76 -9.40 12.71
C SER A 9 28.85 -9.82 11.23
N THR A 10 27.91 -10.63 10.78
CA THR A 10 27.85 -11.11 9.39
C THR A 10 27.37 -10.03 8.41
N LEU A 11 27.81 -10.10 7.15
CA LEU A 11 27.58 -9.08 6.13
C LEU A 11 27.15 -9.67 4.77
N SER A 12 26.03 -9.19 4.25
CA SER A 12 25.64 -9.38 2.85
C SER A 12 25.84 -8.10 2.03
N VAL A 13 26.53 -8.21 0.88
CA VAL A 13 26.68 -7.10 -0.06
C VAL A 13 25.68 -7.25 -1.21
N VAL A 14 24.89 -6.22 -1.47
CA VAL A 14 23.87 -6.20 -2.53
C VAL A 14 24.21 -5.14 -3.58
N ILE A 15 24.42 -5.58 -4.83
CA ILE A 15 24.82 -4.73 -5.94
C ILE A 15 23.75 -4.76 -7.05
N PRO A 16 22.92 -3.71 -7.19
CA PRO A 16 22.03 -3.60 -8.34
C PRO A 16 22.83 -3.26 -9.60
N ALA A 17 22.61 -4.05 -10.66
CA ALA A 17 23.29 -3.90 -11.95
C ALA A 17 22.28 -3.70 -13.09
N TYR A 18 22.57 -2.72 -13.95
CA TYR A 18 21.88 -2.52 -15.21
C TYR A 18 22.86 -1.92 -16.22
N ARG A 19 23.26 -2.71 -17.22
CA ARG A 19 24.28 -2.37 -18.23
C ARG A 19 25.56 -1.82 -17.60
N SER A 20 26.00 -2.44 -16.51
CA SER A 20 27.16 -1.97 -15.76
C SER A 20 28.46 -2.32 -16.48
N VAL A 21 29.30 -1.31 -16.71
CA VAL A 21 30.65 -1.46 -17.26
C VAL A 21 31.73 -1.53 -16.18
N HIS A 22 31.38 -1.22 -14.92
CA HIS A 22 32.32 -1.09 -13.80
C HIS A 22 32.18 -2.21 -12.76
N LEU A 23 31.26 -3.15 -12.97
CA LEU A 23 30.93 -4.21 -12.02
C LEU A 23 32.16 -4.98 -11.49
N ALA A 24 33.11 -5.32 -12.35
CA ALA A 24 34.31 -6.06 -11.96
C ALA A 24 35.14 -5.32 -10.89
N ARG A 25 35.30 -4.00 -11.05
CA ARG A 25 36.05 -3.14 -10.13
C ARG A 25 35.29 -2.93 -8.81
N VAL A 26 33.96 -2.80 -8.88
CA VAL A 26 33.11 -2.75 -7.67
C VAL A 26 33.22 -4.05 -6.88
N LEU A 27 33.12 -5.20 -7.55
CA LEU A 27 33.27 -6.52 -6.92
C LEU A 27 34.65 -6.69 -6.27
N GLU A 28 35.72 -6.27 -6.94
CA GLU A 28 37.07 -6.32 -6.36
C GLU A 28 37.15 -5.53 -5.05
N SER A 29 36.60 -4.30 -5.02
CA SER A 29 36.57 -3.50 -3.79
C SER A 29 35.68 -4.11 -2.70
N ALA A 30 34.53 -4.70 -3.07
CA ALA A 30 33.62 -5.34 -2.13
C ALA A 30 34.21 -6.62 -1.51
N ARG A 31 34.99 -7.41 -2.28
CA ARG A 31 35.66 -8.63 -1.78
C ARG A 31 36.67 -8.34 -0.67
N LYS A 32 37.26 -7.14 -0.64
CA LYS A 32 38.15 -6.72 0.46
C LYS A 32 37.46 -6.69 1.83
N LEU A 33 36.12 -6.65 1.85
CA LEU A 33 35.35 -6.73 3.09
C LEU A 33 35.28 -8.16 3.63
N ASP A 34 35.64 -9.19 2.87
CA ASP A 34 35.41 -10.59 3.24
C ASP A 34 33.95 -10.84 3.70
N PRO A 35 32.95 -10.52 2.85
CA PRO A 35 31.54 -10.67 3.22
C PRO A 35 31.09 -12.13 3.15
N ASP A 36 30.08 -12.48 3.95
CA ASP A 36 29.46 -13.81 3.94
C ASP A 36 28.78 -14.12 2.60
N GLU A 37 28.21 -13.09 1.95
CA GLU A 37 27.65 -13.21 0.61
C GLU A 37 27.76 -11.90 -0.19
N ILE A 38 27.93 -12.05 -1.51
CA ILE A 38 27.77 -10.96 -2.48
C ILE A 38 26.65 -11.35 -3.45
N VAL A 39 25.62 -10.52 -3.54
CA VAL A 39 24.46 -10.70 -4.40
C VAL A 39 24.43 -9.60 -5.46
N VAL A 40 24.62 -9.99 -6.72
CA VAL A 40 24.43 -9.10 -7.87
C VAL A 40 23.03 -9.30 -8.41
N VAL A 41 22.25 -8.22 -8.48
CA VAL A 41 20.88 -8.25 -9.04
C VAL A 41 20.89 -7.57 -10.40
N ASP A 42 20.83 -8.37 -11.46
CA ASP A 42 20.97 -7.89 -12.84
C ASP A 42 19.63 -7.92 -13.58
N SER A 43 19.23 -6.79 -14.15
CA SER A 43 18.06 -6.66 -15.03
C SER A 43 18.42 -6.19 -16.44
N SER A 44 19.68 -6.36 -16.83
CA SER A 44 20.18 -6.03 -18.17
C SER A 44 19.57 -6.94 -19.23
N PRO A 45 19.21 -6.41 -20.41
CA PRO A 45 18.69 -7.22 -21.50
C PRO A 45 19.78 -8.08 -22.18
N ASP A 46 21.04 -7.69 -22.00
CA ASP A 46 22.21 -8.29 -22.64
C ASP A 46 22.56 -9.65 -21.97
N GLU A 47 23.55 -10.36 -22.54
CA GLU A 47 24.01 -11.63 -21.94
C GLU A 47 24.53 -11.41 -20.51
N PRO A 48 24.31 -12.38 -19.60
CA PRO A 48 24.76 -12.24 -18.22
C PRO A 48 26.27 -12.04 -18.15
N VAL A 49 26.69 -11.10 -17.30
CA VAL A 49 28.11 -10.98 -16.97
C VAL A 49 28.59 -12.30 -16.37
N THR A 50 29.73 -12.81 -16.85
CA THR A 50 30.36 -13.98 -16.23
C THR A 50 30.91 -13.58 -14.86
N LEU A 51 30.30 -14.12 -13.80
CA LEU A 51 30.72 -13.90 -12.43
C LEU A 51 31.41 -15.18 -11.90
N ASP A 52 32.28 -15.01 -10.92
CA ASP A 52 32.88 -16.16 -10.23
C ASP A 52 31.86 -16.89 -9.34
N ALA A 53 32.24 -18.07 -8.86
CA ALA A 53 31.39 -18.91 -8.03
C ALA A 53 31.11 -18.36 -6.61
N THR A 54 31.83 -17.31 -6.19
CA THR A 54 31.64 -16.66 -4.88
C THR A 54 30.55 -15.58 -4.88
N VAL A 55 30.05 -15.21 -6.07
CA VAL A 55 29.01 -14.18 -6.25
C VAL A 55 27.71 -14.83 -6.69
N THR A 56 26.63 -14.53 -5.96
CA THR A 56 25.28 -14.97 -6.34
C THR A 56 24.68 -14.00 -7.36
N LEU A 57 24.33 -14.49 -8.55
CA LEU A 57 23.64 -13.71 -9.57
C LEU A 57 22.12 -13.95 -9.51
N LYS A 58 21.35 -12.90 -9.20
CA LYS A 58 19.89 -12.87 -9.35
C LYS A 58 19.53 -12.14 -10.63
N ARG A 59 19.13 -12.87 -11.68
CA ARG A 59 18.70 -12.29 -12.96
C ARG A 59 17.20 -12.02 -12.96
N LEU A 60 16.81 -10.79 -13.28
CA LEU A 60 15.43 -10.37 -13.42
C LEU A 60 15.06 -10.26 -14.92
N PRO A 61 13.89 -10.76 -15.35
CA PRO A 61 13.53 -10.81 -16.77
C PRO A 61 13.18 -9.44 -17.35
N ASN A 62 12.79 -8.48 -16.50
CA ASN A 62 12.36 -7.15 -16.90
C ASN A 62 13.25 -6.10 -16.23
N ARG A 63 13.43 -4.96 -16.90
CA ARG A 63 14.12 -3.80 -16.34
C ARG A 63 13.53 -3.45 -14.98
N THR A 64 14.38 -3.42 -13.97
CA THR A 64 13.99 -3.17 -12.58
C THR A 64 14.75 -1.95 -12.06
N TRP A 65 14.04 -1.03 -11.41
CA TRP A 65 14.65 0.17 -10.82
C TRP A 65 15.50 -0.17 -9.59
N PRO A 66 16.46 0.68 -9.20
CA PRO A 66 17.39 0.38 -8.11
C PRO A 66 16.71 -0.04 -6.80
N ALA A 67 15.60 0.59 -6.42
CA ALA A 67 14.80 0.21 -5.26
C ALA A 67 14.35 -1.27 -5.30
N GLY A 68 13.76 -1.68 -6.43
CA GLY A 68 13.29 -3.05 -6.64
C GLY A 68 14.43 -4.05 -6.66
N ALA A 69 15.55 -3.72 -7.32
CA ALA A 69 16.72 -4.58 -7.39
C ALA A 69 17.36 -4.77 -6.01
N ARG A 70 17.52 -3.70 -5.22
CA ARG A 70 18.03 -3.78 -3.84
C ARG A 70 17.13 -4.64 -2.94
N ASN A 71 15.81 -4.48 -3.04
CA ASN A 71 14.87 -5.32 -2.30
C ASN A 71 15.03 -6.81 -2.67
N HIS A 72 15.06 -7.15 -3.96
CA HIS A 72 15.27 -8.54 -4.42
C HIS A 72 16.63 -9.09 -3.99
N GLY A 73 17.66 -8.25 -3.92
CA GLY A 73 18.98 -8.65 -3.44
C GLY A 73 18.95 -9.03 -1.96
N ALA A 74 18.29 -8.21 -1.15
CA ALA A 74 18.12 -8.43 0.29
C ALA A 74 17.15 -9.57 0.64
N GLU A 75 16.28 -10.00 -0.28
CA GLU A 75 15.39 -11.14 -0.06
C GLU A 75 16.16 -12.43 0.17
N GLY A 76 15.92 -13.06 1.32
CA GLY A 76 16.58 -14.30 1.73
C GLY A 76 17.96 -14.13 2.38
N ALA A 77 18.47 -12.89 2.49
CA ALA A 77 19.72 -12.62 3.20
C ALA A 77 19.59 -13.04 4.68
N THR A 78 20.59 -13.75 5.20
CA THR A 78 20.61 -14.22 6.59
C THR A 78 21.53 -13.40 7.48
N SER A 79 22.46 -12.64 6.88
CA SER A 79 23.45 -11.83 7.58
C SER A 79 22.85 -10.73 8.46
N ASP A 80 23.59 -10.31 9.48
CA ASP A 80 23.19 -9.27 10.43
C ASP A 80 23.11 -7.90 9.76
N PHE A 81 24.05 -7.61 8.86
CA PHE A 81 24.14 -6.36 8.11
C PHE A 81 23.95 -6.55 6.61
N LEU A 82 23.35 -5.54 5.98
CA LEU A 82 23.24 -5.37 4.55
C LEU A 82 24.08 -4.16 4.14
N LEU A 83 24.92 -4.33 3.12
CA LEU A 83 25.62 -3.25 2.44
C LEU A 83 25.10 -3.14 1.01
N PHE A 84 24.39 -2.06 0.71
CA PHE A 84 24.03 -1.74 -0.67
C PHE A 84 25.17 -0.97 -1.32
N VAL A 85 25.59 -1.36 -2.53
CA VAL A 85 26.64 -0.65 -3.30
C VAL A 85 26.20 -0.57 -4.76
N ASP A 86 26.20 0.64 -5.34
CA ASP A 86 25.90 0.82 -6.76
C ASP A 86 26.99 0.22 -7.65
N SER A 87 26.60 -0.29 -8.81
CA SER A 87 27.53 -0.94 -9.74
C SER A 87 28.58 -0.03 -10.40
N ASP A 88 28.61 1.25 -10.05
CA ASP A 88 29.60 2.27 -10.43
C ASP A 88 30.25 2.95 -9.20
N VAL A 89 30.27 2.28 -8.05
CA VAL A 89 30.84 2.78 -6.79
C VAL A 89 31.92 1.84 -6.28
N GLU A 90 33.16 2.34 -6.18
CA GLU A 90 34.30 1.59 -5.64
C GLU A 90 34.57 2.00 -4.19
N LEU A 91 34.64 1.03 -3.29
CA LEU A 91 34.94 1.28 -1.87
C LEU A 91 36.42 1.54 -1.66
N THR A 92 36.75 2.62 -0.94
CA THR A 92 38.14 2.92 -0.54
C THR A 92 38.57 2.10 0.67
N ASP A 93 39.88 1.98 0.92
CA ASP A 93 40.38 1.29 2.11
C ASP A 93 39.87 1.94 3.42
N ASN A 94 39.59 3.25 3.42
CA ASN A 94 38.93 3.93 4.54
C ASN A 94 37.48 3.44 4.76
N ALA A 95 36.73 3.20 3.69
CA ALA A 95 35.39 2.61 3.79
C ALA A 95 35.44 1.17 4.30
N ILE A 96 36.42 0.38 3.85
CA ILE A 96 36.63 -0.99 4.34
C ILE A 96 36.85 -0.98 5.85
N ALA A 97 37.78 -0.14 6.34
CA ALA A 97 38.06 0.01 7.77
C ALA A 97 36.83 0.51 8.56
N PHE A 98 36.08 1.46 8.00
CA PHE A 98 34.85 1.96 8.62
C PHE A 98 33.79 0.87 8.77
N ILE A 99 33.52 0.10 7.71
CA ILE A 99 32.52 -0.99 7.75
C ILE A 99 32.95 -2.06 8.74
N ASP A 100 34.22 -2.46 8.71
CA ASP A 100 34.77 -3.49 9.57
C ASP A 100 34.69 -3.11 11.06
N GLU A 101 34.93 -1.84 11.40
CA GLU A 101 34.69 -1.32 12.75
C GLU A 101 33.22 -1.40 13.16
N ARG A 102 32.30 -1.06 12.26
CA ARG A 102 30.84 -1.13 12.52
C ARG A 102 30.36 -2.55 12.74
N LEU A 103 30.89 -3.51 11.98
CA LEU A 103 30.57 -4.93 12.16
C LEU A 103 31.06 -5.47 13.50
N ARG A 104 32.17 -4.95 14.03
CA ARG A 104 32.72 -5.33 15.36
C ARG A 104 32.01 -4.66 16.52
N SER A 105 31.59 -3.40 16.34
CA SER A 105 30.90 -2.64 17.38
C SER A 105 29.43 -3.02 17.51
N GLY A 106 28.82 -3.54 16.43
CA GLY A 106 27.39 -3.83 16.38
C GLY A 106 26.53 -2.57 16.32
N ASP A 107 27.11 -1.42 15.92
CA ASP A 107 26.39 -0.14 15.83
C ASP A 107 25.20 -0.21 14.85
N SER A 108 24.10 0.41 15.21
CA SER A 108 22.76 0.12 14.70
C SER A 108 22.17 1.15 13.75
N ASP A 109 22.75 2.35 13.65
CA ASP A 109 22.16 3.40 12.83
C ASP A 109 22.45 3.20 11.34
N PRO A 110 21.43 3.33 10.46
CA PRO A 110 21.64 3.22 9.03
C PRO A 110 22.55 4.36 8.58
N THR A 111 23.63 4.02 7.87
CA THR A 111 24.68 4.98 7.54
C THR A 111 25.01 4.93 6.05
N CYS A 112 24.98 6.09 5.39
CA CYS A 112 25.49 6.24 4.04
C CYS A 112 26.80 7.01 4.02
N GLY A 113 27.61 6.77 3.00
CA GLY A 113 28.92 7.40 2.88
C GLY A 113 28.97 8.59 1.94
N VAL A 114 30.20 9.04 1.65
CA VAL A 114 30.48 10.19 0.80
C VAL A 114 31.45 9.88 -0.32
N TYR A 115 31.27 10.58 -1.44
CA TYR A 115 32.20 10.48 -2.56
C TYR A 115 33.52 11.21 -2.31
N VAL A 116 34.60 10.59 -2.76
CA VAL A 116 35.95 11.17 -2.86
C VAL A 116 36.42 11.12 -4.31
N SER A 117 37.17 12.14 -4.73
CA SER A 117 37.75 12.17 -6.07
C SER A 117 38.92 11.18 -6.14
N SER A 118 38.97 10.37 -7.19
CA SER A 118 40.14 9.51 -7.48
C SER A 118 41.36 10.32 -7.93
N GLY A 119 41.24 11.64 -8.15
CA GLY A 119 42.32 12.55 -8.51
C GLY A 119 42.94 12.33 -9.90
N GLN A 120 42.82 11.13 -10.47
CA GLN A 120 43.56 10.68 -11.67
C GLN A 120 42.63 10.27 -12.82
N GLU A 121 41.38 9.87 -12.57
CA GLU A 121 40.52 9.26 -13.62
C GLU A 121 39.27 10.09 -13.98
N GLY A 122 38.90 11.11 -13.20
CA GLY A 122 37.67 11.89 -13.37
C GLY A 122 37.83 13.12 -14.28
N GLY A 123 36.91 13.32 -15.23
CA GLY A 123 36.85 14.56 -16.02
C GLY A 123 36.40 15.76 -15.16
N ALA A 124 36.58 16.98 -15.67
CA ALA A 124 36.20 18.18 -14.91
C ALA A 124 34.70 18.24 -14.53
N ILE A 125 33.83 17.65 -15.36
CA ILE A 125 32.38 17.54 -15.13
C ILE A 125 32.08 16.57 -13.98
N ASP A 126 32.73 15.40 -13.96
CA ASP A 126 32.55 14.38 -12.92
C ASP A 126 32.99 14.93 -11.56
N GLN A 127 34.18 15.53 -11.52
CA GLN A 127 34.72 16.13 -10.28
C GLN A 127 33.86 17.29 -9.77
N PHE A 128 33.26 18.07 -10.67
CA PHE A 128 32.29 19.09 -10.30
C PHE A 128 31.06 18.45 -9.65
N GLN A 129 30.48 17.40 -10.25
CA GLN A 129 29.32 16.72 -9.71
C GLN A 129 29.60 16.07 -8.34
N ASP A 130 30.73 15.40 -8.19
CA ASP A 130 31.13 14.77 -6.93
C ASP A 130 31.31 15.81 -5.82
N ALA A 131 31.87 16.98 -6.13
CA ALA A 131 31.99 18.07 -5.17
C ALA A 131 30.62 18.63 -4.72
N ILE A 132 29.64 18.72 -5.64
CA ILE A 132 28.27 19.12 -5.30
C ILE A 132 27.59 18.07 -4.41
N LEU A 133 27.67 16.79 -4.78
CA LEU A 133 27.10 15.69 -4.00
C LEU A 133 27.73 15.62 -2.61
N ARG A 134 29.06 15.66 -2.52
CA ARG A 134 29.79 15.68 -1.25
C ARG A 134 29.39 16.87 -0.39
N TYR A 135 29.28 18.07 -0.95
CA TYR A 135 28.84 19.24 -0.19
C TYR A 135 27.42 19.08 0.36
N ARG A 136 26.50 18.52 -0.44
CA ARG A 136 25.11 18.28 -0.02
C ARG A 136 25.02 17.23 1.09
N LEU A 137 25.77 16.13 0.98
CA LEU A 137 25.85 15.05 1.98
C LEU A 137 26.49 15.54 3.29
N LEU A 138 27.56 16.33 3.23
CA LEU A 138 28.26 16.77 4.45
C LEU A 138 27.61 17.96 5.16
N ARG A 139 26.82 18.76 4.46
CA ARG A 139 25.97 19.77 5.12
C ARG A 139 24.74 19.19 5.80
N ALA A 140 24.52 17.90 5.60
CA ALA A 140 23.38 17.17 6.07
C ALA A 140 23.51 16.77 7.55
N GLY A 141 24.67 16.96 8.19
CA GLY A 141 24.88 16.59 9.59
C GLY A 141 24.06 17.45 10.57
N PRO A 142 23.68 16.89 11.74
CA PRO A 142 23.03 17.66 12.79
C PRO A 142 23.94 18.81 13.22
N ARG A 143 23.37 20.01 13.37
CA ARG A 143 23.99 21.06 14.21
C ARG A 143 23.70 20.67 15.66
N GLU A 144 24.66 20.89 16.56
CA GLU A 144 24.57 20.63 18.01
C GLU A 144 23.27 21.12 18.67
N GLU A 145 22.56 22.08 18.07
CA GLU A 145 21.32 22.66 18.60
C GLU A 145 20.01 22.04 18.08
N GLN A 146 20.03 21.07 17.13
CA GLN A 146 18.80 20.45 16.61
C GLN A 146 19.00 18.94 16.30
N PRO A 147 18.57 18.05 17.21
CA PRO A 147 18.62 16.59 17.01
C PRO A 147 17.71 16.06 15.88
N SER A 148 16.86 16.91 15.29
CA SER A 148 15.83 16.54 14.30
C SER A 148 16.07 17.08 12.88
N GLY A 149 17.28 17.56 12.58
CA GLY A 149 17.61 18.16 11.28
C GLY A 149 17.98 17.14 10.19
N THR A 150 16.99 16.66 9.45
CA THR A 150 17.12 15.65 8.37
C THR A 150 18.21 15.96 7.32
N SER A 151 19.01 14.95 7.03
CA SER A 151 20.12 14.93 6.09
C SER A 151 19.67 14.59 4.66
N PHE A 152 20.22 15.26 3.63
CA PHE A 152 20.31 14.66 2.31
C PHE A 152 21.19 13.41 2.40
N THR A 153 20.68 12.26 1.97
CA THR A 153 21.35 10.95 2.03
C THR A 153 21.45 10.33 0.65
N SER A 154 22.19 9.22 0.53
CA SER A 154 22.32 8.47 -0.72
C SER A 154 22.44 6.98 -0.43
N THR A 155 21.88 6.14 -1.30
CA THR A 155 21.96 4.68 -1.21
C THR A 155 23.03 4.09 -2.15
N SER A 156 23.92 4.95 -2.68
CA SER A 156 25.02 4.54 -3.53
C SER A 156 25.99 3.58 -2.83
N HIS A 157 26.20 3.83 -1.53
CA HIS A 157 26.84 2.91 -0.61
C HIS A 157 26.27 3.17 0.78
N MET A 158 25.51 2.21 1.29
CA MET A 158 24.79 2.33 2.56
C MET A 158 24.86 1.03 3.34
N LEU A 159 25.30 1.13 4.60
CA LEU A 159 25.34 0.03 5.56
C LEU A 159 24.13 0.14 6.50
N ILE A 160 23.41 -0.96 6.69
CA ILE A 160 22.22 -1.02 7.54
C ILE A 160 22.06 -2.40 8.16
N ARG A 161 21.54 -2.49 9.39
CA ARG A 161 21.15 -3.78 9.97
C ARG A 161 19.94 -4.36 9.23
N ARG A 162 19.95 -5.68 9.01
CA ARG A 162 18.88 -6.38 8.28
C ARG A 162 17.52 -6.26 8.98
N ASP A 163 17.50 -6.31 10.32
CA ASP A 163 16.28 -6.16 11.11
C ASP A 163 15.66 -4.77 10.93
N LEU A 164 16.46 -3.71 10.91
CA LEU A 164 15.99 -2.36 10.64
C LEU A 164 15.49 -2.20 9.20
N PHE A 165 16.20 -2.76 8.22
CA PHE A 165 15.73 -2.75 6.82
C PHE A 165 14.36 -3.44 6.69
N THR A 166 14.16 -4.55 7.41
CA THR A 166 12.90 -5.29 7.50
C THR A 166 11.82 -4.47 8.21
N LEU A 167 12.15 -3.85 9.34
CA LEU A 167 11.26 -2.99 10.12
C LEU A 167 10.68 -1.86 9.24
N VAL A 168 11.55 -1.16 8.51
CA VAL A 168 11.16 -0.08 7.60
C VAL A 168 10.35 -0.61 6.40
N GLY A 169 10.61 -1.84 5.97
CA GLY A 169 9.93 -2.48 4.84
C GLY A 169 10.61 -2.28 3.49
N GLY A 170 11.94 -2.15 3.50
CA GLY A 170 12.77 -1.93 2.31
C GLY A 170 12.46 -0.66 1.52
N PHE A 171 13.06 -0.54 0.34
CA PHE A 171 12.88 0.59 -0.56
C PHE A 171 11.50 0.57 -1.25
N ASN A 172 10.98 1.73 -1.63
CA ASN A 172 9.75 1.82 -2.41
C ASN A 172 10.04 1.50 -3.91
N PRO A 173 9.58 0.34 -4.43
CA PRO A 173 9.91 -0.08 -5.80
C PRO A 173 9.15 0.70 -6.89
N GLU A 174 8.13 1.48 -6.51
CA GLU A 174 7.33 2.30 -7.44
C GLU A 174 8.04 3.61 -7.83
N LEU A 175 9.20 3.90 -7.23
CA LEU A 175 10.02 5.07 -7.53
C LEU A 175 11.15 4.69 -8.49
N GLU A 176 11.21 5.37 -9.63
CA GLU A 176 12.32 5.27 -10.59
C GLU A 176 13.63 5.85 -10.01
N THR A 177 13.50 6.99 -9.32
CA THR A 177 14.58 7.69 -8.61
C THR A 177 13.99 8.31 -7.33
N TYR A 178 14.85 8.83 -6.45
CA TYR A 178 14.44 9.47 -5.18
C TYR A 178 13.99 8.46 -4.12
N GLU A 179 14.24 7.16 -4.36
CA GLU A 179 13.98 6.05 -3.44
C GLU A 179 14.85 6.13 -2.18
N ASP A 180 16.04 6.71 -2.30
CA ASP A 180 16.98 6.95 -1.21
C ASP A 180 16.40 7.90 -0.16
N LEU A 181 15.85 9.01 -0.62
CA LEU A 181 15.25 10.02 0.24
C LEU A 181 13.88 9.60 0.76
N GLU A 182 13.10 8.84 -0.02
CA GLU A 182 11.84 8.24 0.48
C GLU A 182 12.13 7.24 1.60
N PHE A 183 13.10 6.33 1.41
CA PHE A 183 13.50 5.38 2.43
C PHE A 183 14.04 6.09 3.68
N SER A 184 14.89 7.11 3.51
CA SER A 184 15.46 7.86 4.63
C SER A 184 14.39 8.62 5.41
N ALA A 185 13.40 9.20 4.72
CA ALA A 185 12.26 9.84 5.36
C ALA A 185 11.43 8.82 6.14
N ARG A 186 11.09 7.67 5.54
CA ARG A 186 10.34 6.60 6.20
C ARG A 186 11.10 6.01 7.39
N SER A 187 12.40 5.76 7.27
CA SER A 187 13.28 5.28 8.35
C SER A 187 13.32 6.23 9.54
N SER A 188 13.26 7.55 9.28
CA SER A 188 13.19 8.57 10.35
C SER A 188 11.92 8.46 11.18
N HIS A 189 10.77 8.11 10.57
CA HIS A 189 9.51 7.87 11.28
C HIS A 189 9.54 6.61 12.15
N TYR A 190 10.45 5.68 11.86
CA TYR A 190 10.71 4.49 12.69
C TYR A 190 11.77 4.73 13.77
N GLY A 191 12.23 5.98 13.97
CA GLY A 191 13.23 6.31 14.99
C GLY A 191 14.67 5.99 14.61
N SER A 192 14.93 5.65 13.35
CA SER A 192 16.28 5.32 12.85
C SER A 192 16.63 6.20 11.64
N PRO A 193 16.93 7.49 11.85
CA PRO A 193 17.30 8.38 10.77
C PRO A 193 18.61 7.94 10.11
N VAL A 194 18.70 8.09 8.79
CA VAL A 194 19.92 7.73 8.04
C VAL A 194 20.99 8.79 8.25
N THR A 195 22.14 8.37 8.77
CA THR A 195 23.29 9.25 9.05
C THR A 195 24.30 9.25 7.90
N VAL A 196 25.13 10.29 7.84
CA VAL A 196 26.19 10.43 6.84
C VAL A 196 27.55 10.33 7.54
N ALA A 197 28.37 9.35 7.19
CA ALA A 197 29.71 9.19 7.74
C ALA A 197 30.79 9.77 6.80
N HIS A 198 31.72 10.55 7.37
CA HIS A 198 32.80 11.19 6.62
C HIS A 198 33.90 10.20 6.20
N GLU A 199 34.07 9.15 6.98
CA GLU A 199 35.05 8.07 6.86
C GLU A 199 34.59 6.99 5.88
N PHE A 200 33.28 6.86 5.68
CA PHE A 200 32.69 5.91 4.74
C PHE A 200 32.82 6.42 3.29
N GLN A 201 34.03 6.35 2.75
CA GLN A 201 34.42 7.00 1.49
C GLN A 201 34.40 6.05 0.29
N ALA A 202 33.83 6.50 -0.83
CA ALA A 202 33.83 5.75 -2.08
C ALA A 202 34.20 6.61 -3.28
N ILE A 203 34.73 5.97 -4.33
CA ILE A 203 35.02 6.61 -5.62
C ILE A 203 33.82 6.36 -6.55
N HIS A 204 33.31 7.42 -7.16
CA HIS A 204 32.22 7.36 -8.13
C HIS A 204 32.81 7.20 -9.53
N LEU A 205 32.58 6.05 -10.16
CA LEU A 205 33.15 5.70 -11.47
C LEU A 205 32.35 6.28 -12.65
N LYS A 206 31.14 6.78 -12.38
CA LYS A 206 30.23 7.33 -13.37
C LYS A 206 30.82 8.50 -14.14
N LYS A 207 30.69 8.45 -15.46
CA LYS A 207 31.11 9.52 -16.38
C LYS A 207 29.93 10.33 -16.87
N PHE A 208 30.06 11.65 -16.79
CA PHE A 208 29.06 12.59 -17.27
C PHE A 208 29.55 13.38 -18.49
N THR A 209 28.77 13.30 -19.57
CA THR A 209 28.76 14.35 -20.58
C THR A 209 27.93 15.55 -20.10
N PHE A 210 28.16 16.73 -20.68
CA PHE A 210 27.37 17.94 -20.38
C PHE A 210 25.87 17.67 -20.43
N VAL A 211 25.38 17.05 -21.51
CA VAL A 211 23.96 16.74 -21.70
C VAL A 211 23.45 15.71 -20.68
N SER A 212 24.23 14.66 -20.40
CA SER A 212 23.84 13.63 -19.44
C SER A 212 23.70 14.19 -18.01
N LEU A 213 24.58 15.13 -17.62
CA LEU A 213 24.51 15.78 -16.32
C LEU A 213 23.24 16.62 -16.18
N LEU A 214 22.94 17.46 -17.17
CA LEU A 214 21.73 18.28 -17.16
C LEU A 214 20.46 17.42 -17.13
N ARG A 215 20.44 16.35 -17.92
CA ARG A 215 19.33 15.37 -17.89
C ARG A 215 19.18 14.75 -16.50
N ASP A 216 20.27 14.33 -15.86
CA ASP A 216 20.24 13.73 -14.51
C ASP A 216 19.61 14.68 -13.48
N TYR A 217 20.02 15.96 -13.47
CA TYR A 217 19.43 16.98 -12.60
C TYR A 217 17.95 17.22 -12.89
N ALA A 218 17.58 17.39 -14.17
CA ALA A 218 16.19 17.65 -14.55
C ALA A 218 15.27 16.48 -14.16
N VAL A 219 15.68 15.24 -14.45
CA VAL A 219 14.91 14.03 -14.13
C VAL A 219 14.79 13.82 -12.62
N LYS A 220 15.89 13.97 -11.86
CA LYS A 220 15.85 13.83 -10.40
C LYS A 220 14.98 14.89 -9.73
N CYS A 221 15.01 16.13 -10.20
CA CYS A 221 14.14 17.20 -9.69
C CYS A 221 12.67 16.97 -10.06
N PHE A 222 12.40 16.53 -11.29
CA PHE A 222 11.07 16.15 -11.75
C PHE A 222 10.47 15.01 -10.91
N ASN A 223 11.19 13.88 -10.82
CA ASN A 223 10.76 12.70 -10.06
C ASN A 223 10.67 13.00 -8.56
N GLY A 224 11.64 13.73 -7.99
CA GLY A 224 11.60 14.15 -6.59
C GLY A 224 10.42 15.06 -6.26
N PHE A 225 10.04 15.97 -7.17
CA PHE A 225 8.82 16.78 -7.00
C PHE A 225 7.57 15.89 -6.98
N LEU A 226 7.43 14.98 -7.94
CA LEU A 226 6.27 14.09 -8.01
C LEU A 226 6.19 13.12 -6.81
N ALA A 227 7.32 12.55 -6.38
CA ALA A 227 7.38 11.66 -5.22
C ALA A 227 6.91 12.36 -3.93
N ARG A 228 7.38 13.58 -3.67
CA ARG A 228 6.95 14.38 -2.51
C ARG A 228 5.47 14.76 -2.54
N ARG A 229 4.90 14.93 -3.74
CA ARG A 229 3.46 15.19 -3.90
C ARG A 229 2.61 13.91 -3.79
N ARG A 230 3.18 12.76 -4.12
CA ARG A 230 2.52 11.45 -4.02
C ARG A 230 2.51 10.92 -2.58
N TYR A 231 3.58 11.13 -1.82
CA TYR A 231 3.73 10.60 -0.45
C TYR A 231 3.94 11.71 0.60
N PRO A 232 2.99 12.64 0.78
CA PRO A 232 3.18 13.78 1.67
C PRO A 232 3.42 13.38 3.13
N GLY A 233 2.74 12.34 3.64
CA GLY A 233 2.92 11.83 5.01
C GLY A 233 4.32 11.25 5.25
N VAL A 234 4.86 10.50 4.28
CA VAL A 234 6.25 10.00 4.35
C VAL A 234 7.26 11.15 4.46
N PHE A 235 7.07 12.23 3.70
CA PHE A 235 7.98 13.38 3.71
C PHE A 235 7.61 14.45 4.75
N GLU A 236 6.63 14.21 5.61
CA GLU A 236 6.29 15.12 6.70
C GLU A 236 7.48 15.24 7.67
N GLY A 237 7.82 16.46 8.05
CA GLY A 237 9.04 16.75 8.83
C GLY A 237 10.37 16.62 8.06
N PHE A 238 10.39 15.95 6.89
CA PHE A 238 11.63 15.68 6.14
C PHE A 238 12.00 16.80 5.15
N ARG A 239 13.07 17.54 5.45
CA ARG A 239 13.54 18.68 4.64
C ARG A 239 14.91 18.44 4.02
N VAL A 240 14.98 18.44 2.70
CA VAL A 240 16.25 18.41 1.95
C VAL A 240 16.75 19.84 1.78
N ARG A 241 17.91 20.17 2.37
CA ARG A 241 18.52 21.51 2.31
C ARG A 241 19.67 21.54 1.31
N LEU A 242 19.61 22.45 0.33
CA LEU A 242 20.73 22.75 -0.59
C LEU A 242 21.84 23.56 0.09
N GLY A 243 21.49 24.29 1.15
CA GLY A 243 22.37 25.24 1.84
C GLY A 243 22.46 26.61 1.13
N PRO A 244 22.70 27.71 1.88
CA PRO A 244 22.68 29.07 1.33
C PRO A 244 23.57 29.29 0.11
N THR A 245 24.80 28.74 0.07
CA THR A 245 25.70 28.96 -1.07
C THR A 245 25.11 28.43 -2.37
N LEU A 246 24.71 27.15 -2.43
CA LEU A 246 24.09 26.58 -3.63
C LEU A 246 22.75 27.26 -3.93
N LEU A 247 21.94 27.56 -2.91
CA LEU A 247 20.64 28.20 -3.12
C LEU A 247 20.77 29.60 -3.74
N CYS A 248 21.67 30.44 -3.23
CA CYS A 248 21.91 31.78 -3.77
C CYS A 248 22.49 31.72 -5.18
N CYS A 249 23.45 30.82 -5.44
CA CYS A 249 24.02 30.66 -6.78
C CYS A 249 22.97 30.13 -7.78
N LEU A 250 22.05 29.26 -7.35
CA LEU A 250 20.94 28.78 -8.17
C LEU A 250 19.99 29.94 -8.50
N ALA A 251 19.57 30.70 -7.49
CA ALA A 251 18.70 31.86 -7.69
C ALA A 251 19.33 32.90 -8.62
N ALA A 252 20.60 33.23 -8.42
CA ALA A 252 21.34 34.16 -9.28
C ALA A 252 21.40 33.66 -10.74
N SER A 253 21.65 32.37 -10.94
CA SER A 253 21.71 31.75 -12.28
C SER A 253 20.36 31.78 -13.02
N CYS A 254 19.25 31.62 -12.28
CA CYS A 254 17.91 31.72 -12.84
C CYS A 254 17.51 33.18 -13.14
N LEU A 255 17.99 34.16 -12.37
CA LEU A 255 17.71 35.59 -12.57
C LEU A 255 18.54 36.21 -13.69
N LEU A 256 19.76 35.71 -13.93
CA LEU A 256 20.70 36.27 -14.91
C LEU A 256 20.09 36.58 -16.28
N PRO A 257 19.44 35.64 -17.00
CA PRO A 257 18.89 35.94 -18.32
C PRO A 257 17.66 36.85 -18.26
N LEU A 258 16.90 36.85 -17.16
CA LEU A 258 15.75 37.76 -16.99
C LEU A 258 16.22 39.20 -16.84
N VAL A 259 17.27 39.42 -16.03
CA VAL A 259 17.89 40.74 -15.86
C VAL A 259 18.56 41.19 -17.16
N ALA A 260 19.33 40.31 -17.81
CA ALA A 260 19.99 40.63 -19.08
C ALA A 260 18.96 41.03 -20.17
N ALA A 261 17.87 40.27 -20.32
CA ALA A 261 16.82 40.59 -21.27
C ALA A 261 16.11 41.91 -20.93
N GLY A 262 15.82 42.16 -19.66
CA GLY A 262 15.23 43.42 -19.21
C GLY A 262 16.09 44.64 -19.55
N LEU A 263 17.40 44.55 -19.31
CA LEU A 263 18.34 45.62 -19.65
C LEU A 263 18.41 45.89 -21.16
N VAL A 264 18.41 44.82 -21.98
CA VAL A 264 18.36 44.95 -23.44
C VAL A 264 17.08 45.64 -23.90
N LEU A 265 15.94 45.33 -23.26
CA LEU A 265 14.64 45.92 -23.60
C LEU A 265 14.52 47.39 -23.19
N ILE A 266 15.07 47.76 -22.03
CA ILE A 266 15.04 49.14 -21.52
C ILE A 266 16.02 50.03 -22.30
N GLY A 267 17.11 49.46 -22.81
CA GLY A 267 18.11 50.18 -23.61
C GLY A 267 18.99 51.15 -22.81
N ASP A 268 18.86 51.17 -21.48
CA ASP A 268 19.64 51.99 -20.56
C ASP A 268 20.58 51.09 -19.74
N PHE A 269 21.88 51.37 -19.81
CA PHE A 269 22.94 50.53 -19.26
C PHE A 269 23.88 51.37 -18.41
N GLY A 270 23.46 51.66 -17.18
CA GLY A 270 24.24 52.39 -16.21
C GLY A 270 25.23 51.50 -15.43
N PRO A 271 26.07 52.13 -14.59
CA PRO A 271 27.04 51.43 -13.76
C PRO A 271 26.39 50.51 -12.71
N THR A 272 25.18 50.85 -12.26
CA THR A 272 24.39 50.05 -11.31
C THR A 272 23.93 48.73 -11.95
N GLU A 273 23.43 48.80 -13.18
CA GLU A 273 22.94 47.65 -13.95
C GLU A 273 24.10 46.72 -14.32
N GLY A 274 25.23 47.31 -14.74
CA GLY A 274 26.48 46.58 -14.99
C GLY A 274 26.99 45.86 -13.73
N ALA A 275 26.92 46.49 -12.56
CA ALA A 275 27.32 45.86 -11.30
C ALA A 275 26.39 44.69 -10.90
N VAL A 276 25.08 44.83 -11.11
CA VAL A 276 24.11 43.73 -10.88
C VAL A 276 24.40 42.56 -11.81
N LEU A 277 24.57 42.82 -13.12
CA LEU A 277 24.86 41.78 -14.10
C LEU A 277 26.18 41.06 -13.79
N GLY A 278 27.23 41.83 -13.48
CA GLY A 278 28.53 41.30 -13.06
C GLY A 278 28.43 40.42 -11.81
N THR A 279 27.61 40.82 -10.83
CA THR A 279 27.37 40.03 -9.61
C THR A 279 26.67 38.70 -9.92
N LEU A 280 25.67 38.71 -10.80
CA LEU A 280 24.95 37.49 -11.19
C LEU A 280 25.85 36.51 -11.98
N ILE A 281 26.69 37.03 -12.89
CA ILE A 281 27.68 36.23 -13.63
C ILE A 281 28.74 35.65 -12.69
N ALA A 282 29.21 36.44 -11.73
CA ALA A 282 30.22 36.02 -10.76
C ALA A 282 29.67 35.13 -9.63
N ALA A 283 28.35 34.97 -9.51
CA ALA A 283 27.73 34.24 -8.41
C ALA A 283 28.28 32.80 -8.19
N PRO A 284 28.58 31.99 -9.22
CA PRO A 284 29.15 30.66 -9.01
C PRO A 284 30.55 30.67 -8.36
N ILE A 285 31.29 31.78 -8.42
CA ILE A 285 32.59 31.93 -7.73
C ILE A 285 32.42 31.77 -6.21
N ALA A 286 31.26 32.13 -5.64
CA ALA A 286 30.95 31.93 -4.23
C ALA A 286 30.99 30.45 -3.80
N MET A 287 30.90 29.51 -4.74
CA MET A 287 31.03 28.08 -4.50
C MET A 287 32.48 27.63 -4.30
N TRP A 288 33.47 28.38 -4.81
CA TRP A 288 34.87 27.97 -4.80
C TRP A 288 35.47 27.73 -3.41
N PRO A 289 35.28 28.59 -2.39
CA PRO A 289 35.88 28.37 -1.08
C PRO A 289 35.20 27.26 -0.26
N LYS A 290 33.94 26.91 -0.56
CA LYS A 290 33.12 26.00 0.27
C LYS A 290 32.82 24.66 -0.40
N VAL A 291 32.50 24.68 -1.68
CA VAL A 291 32.07 23.50 -2.46
C VAL A 291 33.26 22.96 -3.26
N LEU A 292 33.92 23.83 -4.03
CA LEU A 292 35.01 23.46 -4.95
C LEU A 292 36.41 23.72 -4.34
N ARG A 293 36.52 23.68 -3.00
CA ARG A 293 37.77 24.00 -2.29
C ARG A 293 38.91 23.06 -2.67
N ARG A 294 38.59 21.78 -2.86
CA ARG A 294 39.56 20.68 -3.10
C ARG A 294 39.67 20.28 -4.57
N THR A 295 39.14 21.09 -5.49
CA THR A 295 39.17 20.79 -6.92
C THR A 295 40.20 21.64 -7.66
N SER A 296 40.61 21.19 -8.84
CA SER A 296 41.55 21.91 -9.70
C SER A 296 40.97 23.24 -10.21
N TRP A 297 41.85 24.12 -10.70
CA TRP A 297 41.45 25.37 -11.35
C TRP A 297 40.63 25.14 -12.62
N GLN A 298 40.86 24.02 -13.32
CA GLN A 298 40.05 23.63 -14.48
C GLN A 298 38.59 23.41 -14.06
N VAL A 299 38.35 22.62 -12.99
CA VAL A 299 36.99 22.38 -12.47
C VAL A 299 36.31 23.68 -12.02
N LYS A 300 37.06 24.58 -11.37
CA LYS A 300 36.56 25.91 -10.98
C LYS A 300 36.16 26.74 -12.19
N GLY A 301 36.96 26.76 -13.26
CA GLY A 301 36.60 27.44 -14.51
C GLY A 301 35.36 26.81 -15.16
N THR A 302 35.32 25.48 -15.27
CA THR A 302 34.18 24.75 -15.82
C THR A 302 32.88 25.00 -15.03
N SER A 303 32.97 25.22 -13.71
CA SER A 303 31.80 25.51 -12.87
C SER A 303 31.06 26.78 -13.24
N LEU A 304 31.72 27.77 -13.85
CA LEU A 304 31.10 29.02 -14.30
C LEU A 304 30.08 28.80 -15.43
N VAL A 305 30.25 27.73 -16.21
CA VAL A 305 29.34 27.34 -17.29
C VAL A 305 28.36 26.26 -16.81
N LEU A 306 28.86 25.25 -16.09
CA LEU A 306 28.04 24.13 -15.65
C LEU A 306 26.98 24.55 -14.64
N TRP A 307 27.30 25.39 -13.65
CA TRP A 307 26.37 25.70 -12.59
C TRP A 307 25.13 26.47 -13.08
N PRO A 308 25.25 27.50 -13.96
CA PRO A 308 24.07 28.11 -14.57
C PRO A 308 23.24 27.11 -15.36
N ALA A 309 23.87 26.25 -16.17
CA ALA A 309 23.15 25.23 -16.95
C ALA A 309 22.42 24.22 -16.06
N VAL A 310 23.05 23.74 -14.99
CA VAL A 310 22.45 22.87 -13.97
C VAL A 310 21.28 23.57 -13.27
N SER A 311 21.42 24.84 -12.93
CA SER A 311 20.36 25.63 -12.29
C SER A 311 19.11 25.70 -13.17
N TRP A 312 19.29 25.89 -14.48
CA TRP A 312 18.21 25.85 -15.47
C TRP A 312 17.61 24.45 -15.65
N ALA A 313 18.42 23.40 -15.61
CA ALA A 313 17.93 22.02 -15.63
C ALA A 313 17.08 21.70 -14.40
N VAL A 314 17.49 22.15 -13.22
CA VAL A 314 16.73 22.04 -11.95
C VAL A 314 15.42 22.82 -12.04
N ALA A 315 15.46 24.08 -12.47
CA ALA A 315 14.27 24.93 -12.60
C ALA A 315 13.26 24.33 -13.60
N THR A 316 13.76 23.85 -14.75
CA THR A 316 12.95 23.15 -15.76
C THR A 316 12.33 21.87 -15.19
N GLY A 317 13.12 21.02 -14.51
CA GLY A 317 12.61 19.79 -13.90
C GLY A 317 11.51 20.04 -12.88
N LEU A 318 11.67 21.07 -12.03
CA LEU A 318 10.65 21.48 -11.06
C LEU A 318 9.41 22.06 -11.73
N ALA A 319 9.57 22.92 -12.74
CA ALA A 319 8.46 23.52 -13.47
C ALA A 319 7.64 22.45 -14.23
N VAL A 320 8.30 21.56 -14.96
CA VAL A 320 7.67 20.43 -15.66
C VAL A 320 7.01 19.49 -14.65
N GLY A 321 7.65 19.24 -13.50
CA GLY A 321 7.07 18.44 -12.41
C GLY A 321 5.78 19.05 -11.86
N PHE A 322 5.79 20.36 -11.63
CA PHE A 322 4.61 21.11 -11.19
C PHE A 322 3.49 21.09 -12.22
N LEU A 323 3.79 21.38 -13.49
CA LEU A 323 2.82 21.34 -14.58
C LEU A 323 2.24 19.93 -14.78
N SER A 324 3.09 18.90 -14.74
CA SER A 324 2.67 17.50 -14.84
C SER A 324 1.81 17.08 -13.66
N TRP A 325 2.15 17.51 -12.45
CA TRP A 325 1.32 17.27 -11.27
C TRP A 325 -0.05 17.93 -11.39
N ILE A 326 -0.14 19.17 -11.86
CA ILE A 326 -1.42 19.85 -12.12
C ILE A 326 -2.20 19.09 -13.19
N ALA A 327 -1.58 18.76 -14.32
CA ALA A 327 -2.23 18.05 -15.42
C ALA A 327 -2.77 16.68 -14.96
N LEU A 328 -1.96 15.89 -14.26
CA LEU A 328 -2.37 14.59 -13.70
C LEU A 328 -3.47 14.75 -12.64
N ARG A 329 -3.41 15.81 -11.83
CA ARG A 329 -4.46 16.10 -10.84
C ARG A 329 -5.78 16.45 -11.52
N LEU A 330 -5.78 17.34 -12.51
CA LEU A 330 -6.98 17.70 -13.29
C LEU A 330 -7.56 16.48 -14.02
N PHE A 331 -6.69 15.69 -14.67
CA PHE A 331 -7.09 14.46 -15.34
C PHE A 331 -7.72 13.46 -14.37
N ARG A 332 -7.11 13.24 -13.19
CA ARG A 332 -7.69 12.38 -12.16
C ARG A 332 -9.02 12.91 -11.62
N HIS A 333 -9.19 14.22 -11.46
CA HIS A 333 -10.48 14.79 -11.06
C HIS A 333 -11.56 14.54 -12.12
N ALA A 334 -11.24 14.74 -13.40
CA ALA A 334 -12.17 14.44 -14.51
C ALA A 334 -12.52 12.94 -14.56
N LEU A 335 -11.52 12.05 -14.44
CA LEU A 335 -11.75 10.61 -14.36
C LEU A 335 -12.60 10.22 -13.15
N ARG A 336 -12.34 10.78 -11.97
CA ARG A 336 -13.14 10.52 -10.77
C ARG A 336 -14.59 10.99 -10.95
N ALA A 337 -14.82 12.14 -11.58
CA ALA A 337 -16.17 12.60 -11.89
C ALA A 337 -16.88 11.61 -12.84
N LEU A 338 -16.19 11.13 -13.87
CA LEU A 338 -16.73 10.11 -14.78
C LEU A 338 -17.03 8.78 -14.07
N ASP A 339 -16.14 8.34 -13.18
CA ASP A 339 -16.34 7.13 -12.38
C ASP A 339 -17.58 7.25 -11.47
N TRP A 340 -17.77 8.39 -10.82
CA TRP A 340 -18.97 8.68 -10.00
C TRP A 340 -20.24 8.71 -10.84
N THR A 341 -20.21 9.37 -12.00
CA THR A 341 -21.35 9.39 -12.93
C THR A 341 -21.70 7.98 -13.39
N ARG A 342 -20.71 7.16 -13.75
CA ARG A 342 -20.93 5.75 -14.14
C ARG A 342 -21.52 4.92 -13.01
N ALA A 343 -20.99 5.05 -11.80
CA ALA A 343 -21.53 4.36 -10.63
C ALA A 343 -22.98 4.80 -10.35
N GLY A 344 -23.28 6.10 -10.42
CA GLY A 344 -24.62 6.64 -10.27
C GLY A 344 -25.60 6.11 -11.32
N ILE A 345 -25.20 6.08 -12.59
CA ILE A 345 -26.02 5.49 -13.68
C ILE A 345 -26.27 4.00 -13.42
N ARG A 346 -25.27 3.23 -12.96
CA ARG A 346 -25.44 1.80 -12.64
C ARG A 346 -26.46 1.60 -11.52
N VAL A 347 -26.38 2.40 -10.45
CA VAL A 347 -27.33 2.38 -9.33
C VAL A 347 -28.75 2.73 -9.78
N ILE A 348 -28.93 3.76 -10.60
CA ILE A 348 -30.27 4.21 -11.06
C ILE A 348 -30.86 3.23 -12.08
N SER A 349 -30.07 2.76 -13.04
CA SER A 349 -30.53 1.89 -14.12
C SER A 349 -30.66 0.42 -13.73
N VAL A 350 -29.93 -0.04 -12.70
CA VAL A 350 -29.85 -1.44 -12.28
C VAL A 350 -29.60 -2.38 -13.49
N SER A 351 -28.69 -1.96 -14.37
CA SER A 351 -28.47 -2.57 -15.71
C SER A 351 -27.67 -3.88 -15.71
N GLY A 352 -27.46 -4.50 -14.54
CA GLY A 352 -26.66 -5.71 -14.39
C GLY A 352 -25.15 -5.50 -14.32
N MET A 353 -24.64 -4.27 -14.34
CA MET A 353 -23.21 -3.99 -14.15
C MET A 353 -22.89 -3.64 -12.69
N PRO A 354 -21.78 -4.16 -12.13
CA PRO A 354 -21.44 -4.03 -10.72
C PRO A 354 -21.11 -2.60 -10.29
N VAL A 355 -21.44 -2.27 -9.04
CA VAL A 355 -20.76 -1.21 -8.26
C VAL A 355 -20.02 -1.80 -7.06
N GLN A 356 -20.23 -3.08 -6.77
CA GLN A 356 -19.50 -3.87 -5.78
C GLN A 356 -19.02 -5.19 -6.39
N ILE A 357 -17.80 -5.58 -6.07
CA ILE A 357 -17.25 -6.91 -6.36
C ILE A 357 -16.70 -7.51 -5.07
N VAL A 358 -17.03 -8.77 -4.80
CA VAL A 358 -16.32 -9.62 -3.85
C VAL A 358 -15.52 -10.63 -4.68
N HIS A 359 -14.21 -10.70 -4.47
CA HIS A 359 -13.33 -11.56 -5.24
C HIS A 359 -12.55 -12.47 -4.31
N PHE A 360 -12.87 -13.76 -4.31
CA PHE A 360 -12.08 -14.78 -3.63
C PHE A 360 -10.79 -15.01 -4.42
N VAL A 361 -9.67 -14.55 -3.87
CA VAL A 361 -8.40 -14.54 -4.63
C VAL A 361 -7.57 -15.79 -4.43
N THR A 362 -7.92 -16.61 -3.43
CA THR A 362 -7.27 -17.89 -3.10
C THR A 362 -8.17 -18.69 -2.17
N ALA A 363 -8.23 -20.00 -2.35
CA ALA A 363 -8.82 -20.90 -1.35
C ALA A 363 -7.83 -21.28 -0.24
N ARG A 364 -6.54 -20.91 -0.29
CA ARG A 364 -5.56 -21.38 0.71
C ARG A 364 -5.74 -20.64 2.03
N CYS A 365 -5.71 -21.35 3.16
CA CYS A 365 -5.69 -20.76 4.50
C CYS A 365 -4.87 -21.60 5.49
N ASN A 366 -4.22 -20.94 6.43
CA ASN A 366 -3.45 -21.56 7.52
C ASN A 366 -4.32 -21.95 8.74
N LEU A 367 -5.55 -21.44 8.86
CA LEU A 367 -6.47 -21.72 9.97
C LEU A 367 -7.68 -22.55 9.50
N ARG A 368 -8.38 -23.20 10.44
CA ARG A 368 -9.58 -24.02 10.19
C ARG A 368 -10.73 -23.62 11.12
N CYS A 369 -11.02 -22.32 11.16
CA CYS A 369 -12.01 -21.74 12.07
C CYS A 369 -13.34 -22.49 12.02
N GLU A 370 -13.99 -22.68 13.17
CA GLU A 370 -15.21 -23.48 13.27
C GLU A 370 -16.35 -22.95 12.39
N HIS A 371 -16.51 -21.63 12.35
CA HIS A 371 -17.52 -20.91 11.57
C HIS A 371 -17.12 -20.64 10.12
N CYS A 372 -15.98 -21.16 9.63
CA CYS A 372 -15.46 -20.82 8.31
C CYS A 372 -16.37 -21.39 7.20
N PHE A 373 -16.83 -20.51 6.31
CA PHE A 373 -17.63 -20.94 5.15
C PHE A 373 -16.83 -21.49 3.98
N TYR A 374 -15.50 -21.42 4.03
CA TYR A 374 -14.58 -21.98 3.03
C TYR A 374 -13.98 -23.33 3.45
N LYS A 375 -14.28 -23.84 4.65
CA LYS A 375 -13.50 -24.89 5.32
C LYS A 375 -13.21 -26.12 4.44
N GLU A 376 -14.18 -26.54 3.63
CA GLU A 376 -14.09 -27.72 2.77
C GLU A 376 -13.24 -27.50 1.50
N THR A 377 -13.14 -26.26 1.01
CA THR A 377 -12.34 -25.92 -0.19
C THR A 377 -10.92 -25.50 0.15
N LEU A 378 -10.59 -25.27 1.43
CA LEU A 378 -9.29 -24.75 1.87
C LEU A 378 -8.10 -25.65 1.55
N ASP A 379 -8.34 -26.96 1.47
CA ASP A 379 -7.32 -28.01 1.32
C ASP A 379 -7.13 -28.48 -0.13
N ALA A 380 -7.76 -27.80 -1.10
CA ALA A 380 -7.61 -28.14 -2.51
C ALA A 380 -6.15 -27.98 -3.00
N PRO A 381 -5.53 -29.01 -3.65
CA PRO A 381 -4.12 -28.98 -4.07
C PRO A 381 -3.79 -27.86 -5.09
N ASN A 382 -4.76 -27.49 -5.92
CA ASN A 382 -4.69 -26.33 -6.80
C ASN A 382 -5.97 -25.51 -6.65
N PRO A 383 -5.94 -24.35 -5.97
CA PRO A 383 -7.09 -23.48 -5.82
C PRO A 383 -7.50 -22.77 -7.13
N GLY A 384 -6.71 -22.87 -8.21
CA GLY A 384 -7.08 -22.25 -9.48
C GLY A 384 -6.85 -20.74 -9.58
N GLU A 385 -6.12 -20.12 -8.63
CA GLU A 385 -5.86 -18.67 -8.53
C GLU A 385 -5.70 -17.97 -9.89
N ILE A 386 -6.62 -17.07 -10.25
CA ILE A 386 -6.62 -16.31 -11.51
C ILE A 386 -5.27 -15.59 -11.75
N SER A 387 -4.71 -15.69 -12.96
CA SER A 387 -3.49 -14.97 -13.34
C SER A 387 -3.69 -13.44 -13.40
N LEU A 388 -2.61 -12.67 -13.24
CA LEU A 388 -2.68 -11.20 -13.35
C LEU A 388 -3.16 -10.73 -14.74
N GLU A 389 -2.81 -11.45 -15.81
CA GLU A 389 -3.27 -11.16 -17.17
C GLU A 389 -4.78 -11.34 -17.31
N THR A 390 -5.30 -12.46 -16.80
CA THR A 390 -6.75 -12.73 -16.83
C THR A 390 -7.50 -11.76 -15.94
N LEU A 391 -6.94 -11.39 -14.80
CA LEU A 391 -7.50 -10.37 -13.93
C LEU A 391 -7.54 -8.98 -14.59
N ASP A 392 -6.50 -8.59 -15.34
CA ASP A 392 -6.45 -7.30 -16.03
C ASP A 392 -7.56 -7.19 -17.10
N ARG A 393 -7.79 -8.26 -17.87
CA ARG A 393 -8.93 -8.35 -18.82
C ARG A 393 -10.27 -8.28 -18.09
N THR A 394 -10.44 -9.10 -17.05
CA THR A 394 -11.68 -9.17 -16.25
C THR A 394 -12.02 -7.81 -15.63
N THR A 395 -11.05 -7.15 -15.01
CA THR A 395 -11.25 -5.84 -14.37
C THR A 395 -11.45 -4.71 -15.38
N GLN A 396 -10.88 -4.81 -16.58
CA GLN A 396 -11.18 -3.90 -17.69
C GLN A 396 -12.65 -3.98 -18.12
N ASP A 397 -13.24 -5.18 -18.16
CA ASP A 397 -14.65 -5.36 -18.52
C ASP A 397 -15.61 -4.80 -17.47
N ILE A 398 -15.26 -4.99 -16.19
CA ILE A 398 -15.98 -4.46 -15.01
C ILE A 398 -15.95 -2.93 -15.03
N GLY A 399 -14.78 -2.32 -15.24
CA GLY A 399 -14.58 -0.87 -15.16
C GLY A 399 -14.75 -0.34 -13.73
N PRO A 400 -15.04 0.97 -13.55
CA PRO A 400 -14.99 1.59 -12.23
C PRO A 400 -16.07 1.07 -11.28
N VAL A 401 -15.71 0.81 -10.02
CA VAL A 401 -16.65 0.36 -8.97
C VAL A 401 -16.56 1.25 -7.72
N LEU A 402 -17.56 1.17 -6.85
CA LEU A 402 -17.51 1.83 -5.54
C LEU A 402 -16.68 1.02 -4.56
N TRP A 403 -16.89 -0.29 -4.51
CA TRP A 403 -16.22 -1.20 -3.59
C TRP A 403 -15.68 -2.42 -4.32
N TYR A 404 -14.38 -2.70 -4.17
CA TYR A 404 -13.79 -3.98 -4.55
C TYR A 404 -13.21 -4.65 -3.29
N SER A 405 -13.81 -5.75 -2.83
CA SER A 405 -13.30 -6.52 -1.69
C SER A 405 -12.62 -7.78 -2.20
N LEU A 406 -11.37 -7.99 -1.82
CA LEU A 406 -10.79 -9.32 -1.87
C LEU A 406 -11.30 -10.14 -0.68
N ALA A 407 -11.42 -11.43 -0.89
CA ALA A 407 -11.80 -12.45 0.07
C ALA A 407 -11.04 -13.73 -0.26
N GLY A 408 -11.38 -14.87 0.34
CA GLY A 408 -10.69 -16.13 0.11
C GLY A 408 -10.69 -17.00 1.36
N GLY A 409 -9.71 -17.90 1.41
CA GLY A 409 -9.11 -18.36 2.65
C GLY A 409 -8.36 -17.21 3.33
N GLU A 410 -7.03 -17.22 3.28
CA GLU A 410 -6.18 -16.11 3.76
C GLU A 410 -5.54 -15.38 2.57
N PRO A 411 -6.03 -14.17 2.21
CA PRO A 411 -5.55 -13.44 1.04
C PRO A 411 -4.02 -13.22 1.02
N VAL A 412 -3.39 -12.97 2.17
CA VAL A 412 -1.93 -12.70 2.20
C VAL A 412 -1.09 -13.94 1.89
N LEU A 413 -1.66 -15.15 1.82
CA LEU A 413 -0.95 -16.33 1.30
C LEU A 413 -0.70 -16.27 -0.21
N ARG A 414 -1.42 -15.39 -0.92
CA ARG A 414 -1.17 -15.10 -2.33
C ARG A 414 0.00 -14.13 -2.44
N SER A 415 1.16 -14.63 -2.89
CA SER A 415 2.40 -13.83 -2.86
C SER A 415 2.42 -12.65 -3.84
N ASP A 416 1.54 -12.62 -4.84
CA ASP A 416 1.32 -11.51 -5.77
C ASP A 416 0.12 -10.62 -5.38
N LEU A 417 -0.38 -10.68 -4.13
CA LEU A 417 -1.57 -9.91 -3.71
C LEU A 417 -1.41 -8.39 -3.93
N ALA A 418 -0.24 -7.82 -3.68
CA ALA A 418 0.01 -6.40 -3.94
C ALA A 418 -0.11 -6.04 -5.43
N ASP A 419 0.25 -6.96 -6.33
CA ASP A 419 0.09 -6.77 -7.77
C ASP A 419 -1.37 -6.93 -8.22
N VAL A 420 -2.12 -7.84 -7.59
CA VAL A 420 -3.59 -7.93 -7.73
C VAL A 420 -4.23 -6.58 -7.37
N VAL A 421 -3.83 -5.95 -6.26
CA VAL A 421 -4.29 -4.61 -5.89
C VAL A 421 -3.95 -3.60 -6.99
N GLY A 422 -2.73 -3.64 -7.53
CA GLY A 422 -2.29 -2.77 -8.62
C GLY A 422 -3.16 -2.89 -9.89
N VAL A 423 -3.47 -4.11 -10.32
CA VAL A 423 -4.34 -4.38 -11.48
C VAL A 423 -5.75 -3.83 -11.25
N VAL A 424 -6.35 -4.12 -10.09
CA VAL A 424 -7.69 -3.63 -9.75
C VAL A 424 -7.72 -2.11 -9.65
N GLN A 425 -6.70 -1.49 -9.04
CA GLN A 425 -6.60 -0.03 -8.95
C GLN A 425 -6.55 0.61 -10.33
N LYS A 426 -5.73 0.07 -11.25
CA LYS A 426 -5.61 0.57 -12.62
C LYS A 426 -6.93 0.56 -13.38
N ARG A 427 -7.68 -0.55 -13.32
CA ARG A 427 -8.86 -0.79 -14.16
C ARG A 427 -10.17 -0.38 -13.48
N CYS A 428 -10.36 -0.78 -12.23
CA CYS A 428 -11.59 -0.60 -11.45
C CYS A 428 -11.58 0.64 -10.55
N ARG A 429 -10.43 1.25 -10.25
CA ARG A 429 -10.31 2.49 -9.45
C ARG A 429 -11.32 2.60 -8.29
N PRO A 430 -11.40 1.57 -7.42
CA PRO A 430 -12.42 1.51 -6.39
C PRO A 430 -12.29 2.67 -5.40
N LYS A 431 -13.41 3.11 -4.85
CA LYS A 431 -13.41 4.15 -3.79
C LYS A 431 -13.06 3.53 -2.45
N VAL A 432 -13.47 2.28 -2.25
CA VAL A 432 -13.07 1.41 -1.15
C VAL A 432 -12.49 0.13 -1.72
N PHE A 433 -11.22 -0.12 -1.45
CA PHE A 433 -10.59 -1.41 -1.66
C PHE A 433 -10.44 -2.07 -0.30
N SER A 434 -10.86 -3.33 -0.15
CA SER A 434 -10.72 -4.01 1.13
C SER A 434 -10.27 -5.45 1.01
N PHE A 435 -9.71 -5.99 2.08
CA PHE A 435 -9.58 -7.42 2.26
C PHE A 435 -9.58 -7.78 3.74
N PRO A 436 -10.16 -8.93 4.12
CA PRO A 436 -10.02 -9.48 5.45
C PRO A 436 -8.68 -10.21 5.59
N THR A 437 -8.19 -10.29 6.82
CA THR A 437 -7.08 -11.16 7.20
C THR A 437 -7.34 -11.77 8.57
N ASN A 438 -6.89 -13.00 8.77
CA ASN A 438 -6.83 -13.62 10.08
C ASN A 438 -5.67 -13.09 10.94
N GLY A 439 -4.80 -12.22 10.40
CA GLY A 439 -3.74 -11.56 11.16
C GLY A 439 -2.57 -12.47 11.57
N TRP A 440 -2.49 -13.71 11.08
CA TRP A 440 -1.45 -14.66 11.50
C TRP A 440 -0.04 -14.28 11.03
N PHE A 441 0.08 -13.78 9.79
CA PHE A 441 1.38 -13.53 9.16
C PHE A 441 1.80 -12.06 9.29
N VAL A 442 2.49 -11.72 10.38
CA VAL A 442 2.92 -10.34 10.71
C VAL A 442 3.67 -9.64 9.57
N GLU A 443 4.90 -10.09 9.26
CA GLU A 443 5.75 -9.38 8.28
C GLU A 443 5.21 -9.50 6.85
N ARG A 444 4.56 -10.61 6.50
CA ARG A 444 3.95 -10.76 5.17
C ARG A 444 2.82 -9.75 4.99
N THR A 445 1.93 -9.64 5.97
CA THR A 445 0.81 -8.68 5.93
C THR A 445 1.35 -7.25 5.88
N TYR A 446 2.34 -6.91 6.70
CA TYR A 446 2.98 -5.59 6.67
C TYR A 446 3.52 -5.25 5.28
N LEU A 447 4.34 -6.12 4.69
CA LEU A 447 4.93 -5.88 3.37
C LEU A 447 3.87 -5.81 2.27
N THR A 448 2.87 -6.70 2.29
CA THR A 448 1.79 -6.69 1.31
C THR A 448 0.97 -5.39 1.37
N VAL A 449 0.60 -4.92 2.58
CA VAL A 449 -0.11 -3.65 2.77
C VAL A 449 0.74 -2.47 2.36
N LEU A 450 2.02 -2.42 2.75
CA LEU A 450 2.94 -1.35 2.36
C LEU A 450 3.07 -1.26 0.84
N ARG A 451 3.27 -2.38 0.14
CA ARG A 451 3.38 -2.42 -1.32
C ARG A 451 2.06 -2.06 -2.01
N ALA A 452 0.93 -2.49 -1.46
CA ALA A 452 -0.39 -2.07 -1.94
C ALA A 452 -0.56 -0.54 -1.86
N LEU A 453 -0.24 0.08 -0.71
CA LEU A 453 -0.31 1.54 -0.52
C LEU A 453 0.61 2.30 -1.47
N GLN A 454 1.82 1.78 -1.73
CA GLN A 454 2.76 2.39 -2.68
C GLN A 454 2.23 2.34 -4.13
N LYS A 455 1.55 1.26 -4.51
CA LYS A 455 0.94 1.09 -5.84
C LYS A 455 -0.34 1.92 -6.03
N MET A 456 -1.08 2.20 -4.96
CA MET A 456 -2.33 2.97 -5.00
C MET A 456 -2.10 4.45 -5.40
N ASP A 457 -3.01 4.98 -6.22
CA ASP A 457 -3.05 6.39 -6.65
C ASP A 457 -4.34 7.13 -6.22
N GLY A 458 -5.15 6.45 -5.40
CA GLY A 458 -6.34 6.98 -4.74
C GLY A 458 -7.24 5.88 -4.17
N GLY A 459 -8.35 6.31 -3.55
CA GLY A 459 -9.24 5.40 -2.82
C GLY A 459 -8.68 5.03 -1.45
N ASN A 460 -9.48 4.30 -0.69
CA ASN A 460 -9.12 3.85 0.65
C ASN A 460 -8.76 2.37 0.64
N LEU A 461 -7.69 1.98 1.35
CA LEU A 461 -7.35 0.59 1.62
C LEU A 461 -7.85 0.22 3.01
N VAL A 462 -8.80 -0.72 3.08
CA VAL A 462 -9.40 -1.17 4.34
C VAL A 462 -9.00 -2.61 4.62
N VAL A 463 -8.21 -2.81 5.67
CA VAL A 463 -7.82 -4.15 6.12
C VAL A 463 -8.70 -4.53 7.30
N PHE A 464 -9.44 -5.63 7.18
CA PHE A 464 -10.30 -6.14 8.25
C PHE A 464 -9.59 -7.24 9.04
N PHE A 465 -9.20 -6.93 10.28
CA PHE A 465 -8.61 -7.87 11.22
C PHE A 465 -9.69 -8.65 11.94
N SER A 466 -9.57 -9.96 11.90
CA SER A 466 -10.59 -10.82 12.48
C SER A 466 -10.36 -11.05 13.96
N PHE A 467 -11.33 -10.66 14.80
CA PHE A 467 -11.31 -10.82 16.26
C PHE A 467 -12.68 -11.28 16.73
N ASP A 468 -12.74 -12.40 17.45
CA ASP A 468 -14.01 -13.06 17.82
C ASP A 468 -14.21 -13.26 19.33
N GLY A 469 -13.35 -12.68 20.16
CA GLY A 469 -13.46 -12.76 21.61
C GLY A 469 -12.11 -12.50 22.30
N PRO A 470 -12.09 -12.53 23.64
CA PRO A 470 -10.85 -12.57 24.40
C PRO A 470 -9.98 -13.76 23.95
N GLU A 471 -8.66 -13.66 24.16
CA GLU A 471 -7.63 -14.61 23.67
C GLU A 471 -8.07 -16.08 23.71
N SER A 472 -8.46 -16.59 24.89
CA SER A 472 -8.92 -17.99 25.05
C SER A 472 -10.05 -18.40 24.10
N ILE A 473 -11.09 -17.58 23.95
CA ILE A 473 -12.26 -17.86 23.10
C ILE A 473 -11.88 -17.67 21.63
N HIS A 474 -11.06 -16.66 21.32
CA HIS A 474 -10.61 -16.43 19.96
C HIS A 474 -9.78 -17.59 19.42
N ASP A 475 -8.84 -18.07 20.23
CA ASP A 475 -7.97 -19.19 19.88
C ASP A 475 -8.73 -20.52 19.82
N GLU A 476 -9.73 -20.72 20.67
CA GLU A 476 -10.66 -21.85 20.54
C GLU A 476 -11.40 -21.83 19.19
N ILE A 477 -11.90 -20.66 18.78
CA ILE A 477 -12.67 -20.51 17.53
C ILE A 477 -11.79 -20.65 16.28
N ARG A 478 -10.56 -20.11 16.31
CA ARG A 478 -9.72 -19.91 15.11
C ARG A 478 -8.47 -20.76 15.05
N GLY A 479 -7.86 -21.06 16.19
CA GLY A 479 -6.59 -21.76 16.33
C GLY A 479 -5.70 -21.11 17.39
N GLU A 480 -4.89 -21.95 18.05
CA GLU A 480 -3.90 -21.54 19.05
C GLU A 480 -2.99 -20.41 18.55
N ASP A 481 -2.63 -19.47 19.41
CA ASP A 481 -1.78 -18.29 19.15
C ASP A 481 -2.37 -17.24 18.18
N SER A 482 -3.58 -17.45 17.65
CA SER A 482 -4.13 -16.58 16.61
C SER A 482 -4.42 -15.17 17.11
N PHE A 483 -4.89 -15.01 18.35
CA PHE A 483 -5.20 -13.72 18.94
C PHE A 483 -3.93 -12.85 19.04
N LYS A 484 -2.88 -13.41 19.65
CA LYS A 484 -1.60 -12.75 19.83
C LYS A 484 -0.98 -12.32 18.51
N ARG A 485 -0.95 -13.21 17.51
CA ARG A 485 -0.45 -12.88 16.16
C ARG A 485 -1.24 -11.76 15.49
N THR A 486 -2.56 -11.76 15.65
CA THR A 486 -3.43 -10.73 15.09
C THR A 486 -3.15 -9.36 15.71
N ILE A 487 -2.95 -9.31 17.03
CA ILE A 487 -2.55 -8.09 17.75
C ILE A 487 -1.17 -7.60 17.28
N GLU A 488 -0.18 -8.50 17.17
CA GLU A 488 1.16 -8.19 16.66
C GLU A 488 1.08 -7.59 15.24
N THR A 489 0.29 -8.19 14.35
CA THR A 489 0.10 -7.70 12.98
C THR A 489 -0.60 -6.35 12.93
N PHE A 490 -1.64 -6.14 13.75
CA PHE A 490 -2.34 -4.86 13.84
C PHE A 490 -1.38 -3.75 14.29
N ALA A 491 -0.63 -3.99 15.37
CA ALA A 491 0.37 -3.07 15.90
C ALA A 491 1.48 -2.77 14.88
N ARG A 492 1.95 -3.79 14.14
CA ARG A 492 2.96 -3.65 13.10
C ARG A 492 2.53 -2.70 11.97
N LEU A 493 1.23 -2.63 11.65
CA LEU A 493 0.67 -1.73 10.64
C LEU A 493 0.32 -0.33 11.14
N GLN A 494 0.12 -0.15 12.45
CA GLN A 494 -0.30 1.15 13.01
C GLN A 494 0.59 2.32 12.57
N PRO A 495 1.95 2.22 12.57
CA PRO A 495 2.82 3.31 12.11
C PRO A 495 2.59 3.71 10.66
N LEU A 496 2.10 2.81 9.79
CA LEU A 496 1.83 3.15 8.39
C LEU A 496 0.68 4.15 8.23
N ARG A 497 -0.21 4.28 9.21
CA ARG A 497 -1.38 5.18 9.14
C ARG A 497 -0.99 6.66 9.09
N SER A 498 0.12 7.06 9.73
CA SER A 498 0.64 8.43 9.65
C SER A 498 1.31 8.70 8.31
N LEU A 499 1.96 7.68 7.73
CA LEU A 499 2.66 7.77 6.45
C LEU A 499 1.70 7.75 5.25
N TYR A 500 0.63 6.98 5.37
CA TYR A 500 -0.37 6.70 4.33
C TYR A 500 -1.78 6.90 4.89
N PRO A 501 -2.35 8.11 4.77
CA PRO A 501 -3.69 8.43 5.26
C PRO A 501 -4.82 7.61 4.64
N GLU A 502 -4.57 6.95 3.51
CA GLU A 502 -5.51 6.05 2.81
C GLU A 502 -5.69 4.70 3.51
N LEU A 503 -4.83 4.34 4.47
CA LEU A 503 -4.89 3.09 5.20
C LEU A 503 -5.90 3.15 6.35
N HIS A 504 -6.87 2.25 6.33
CA HIS A 504 -7.81 2.01 7.41
C HIS A 504 -7.64 0.61 7.97
N LEU A 505 -7.42 0.52 9.28
CA LEU A 505 -7.37 -0.74 10.03
C LEU A 505 -8.70 -0.92 10.75
N ASN A 506 -9.48 -1.88 10.29
CA ASN A 506 -10.79 -2.22 10.84
C ASN A 506 -10.74 -3.57 11.55
N VAL A 507 -11.70 -3.80 12.43
CA VAL A 507 -11.93 -5.10 13.04
C VAL A 507 -13.20 -5.72 12.45
N ILE A 508 -13.22 -7.04 12.32
CA ILE A 508 -14.41 -7.83 12.01
C ILE A 508 -14.60 -8.87 13.11
N THR A 509 -15.82 -8.99 13.61
CA THR A 509 -16.22 -9.90 14.68
C THR A 509 -17.49 -10.61 14.26
N THR A 510 -17.49 -11.94 14.30
CA THR A 510 -18.69 -12.74 14.00
C THR A 510 -19.32 -13.19 15.32
N VAL A 511 -20.55 -12.77 15.59
CA VAL A 511 -21.30 -13.18 16.79
C VAL A 511 -21.85 -14.59 16.58
N MET A 512 -21.46 -15.53 17.44
CA MET A 512 -21.77 -16.96 17.36
C MET A 512 -21.97 -17.54 18.77
N PRO A 513 -22.52 -18.76 18.94
CA PRO A 513 -22.78 -19.34 20.27
C PRO A 513 -21.57 -19.28 21.22
N GLN A 514 -20.37 -19.57 20.71
CA GLN A 514 -19.13 -19.63 21.48
C GLN A 514 -18.73 -18.29 22.11
N ASN A 515 -19.02 -17.16 21.45
CA ASN A 515 -18.63 -15.83 21.93
C ASN A 515 -19.80 -14.95 22.40
N ALA A 516 -21.04 -15.38 22.19
CA ALA A 516 -22.25 -14.65 22.58
C ALA A 516 -22.22 -14.14 24.04
N PRO A 517 -21.73 -14.90 25.04
CA PRO A 517 -21.70 -14.43 26.43
C PRO A 517 -20.76 -13.23 26.69
N VAL A 518 -19.73 -13.04 25.86
CA VAL A 518 -18.63 -12.09 26.12
C VAL A 518 -18.50 -10.98 25.07
N VAL A 519 -19.15 -11.13 23.92
CA VAL A 519 -18.88 -10.29 22.74
C VAL A 519 -19.15 -8.80 22.96
N SER A 520 -20.17 -8.43 23.73
CA SER A 520 -20.47 -7.02 24.03
C SER A 520 -19.35 -6.35 24.84
N GLN A 521 -18.81 -7.04 25.84
CA GLN A 521 -17.66 -6.57 26.64
C GLN A 521 -16.40 -6.53 25.78
N PHE A 522 -16.20 -7.55 24.94
CA PHE A 522 -15.07 -7.63 24.03
C PHE A 522 -15.04 -6.47 23.02
N ILE A 523 -16.19 -6.06 22.49
CA ILE A 523 -16.29 -4.89 21.61
C ILE A 523 -15.84 -3.61 22.34
N ASP A 524 -16.23 -3.41 23.60
CA ASP A 524 -15.73 -2.27 24.40
C ASP A 524 -14.22 -2.33 24.61
N GLN A 525 -13.68 -3.52 24.90
CA GLN A 525 -12.25 -3.75 25.06
C GLN A 525 -11.47 -3.39 23.78
N ILE A 526 -11.85 -3.96 22.63
CA ILE A 526 -11.16 -3.76 21.36
C ILE A 526 -11.16 -2.29 20.91
N VAL A 527 -12.25 -1.56 21.13
CA VAL A 527 -12.28 -0.12 20.81
C VAL A 527 -11.23 0.65 21.62
N ARG A 528 -11.07 0.31 22.90
CA ARG A 528 -10.13 1.00 23.82
C ARG A 528 -8.68 0.62 23.59
N GLU A 529 -8.42 -0.65 23.27
CA GLU A 529 -7.06 -1.16 23.15
C GLU A 529 -6.46 -0.93 21.75
N LEU A 530 -7.26 -1.09 20.69
CA LEU A 530 -6.75 -1.05 19.31
C LEU A 530 -7.08 0.25 18.57
N GLU A 531 -8.06 1.01 19.04
CA GLU A 531 -8.57 2.22 18.38
C GLU A 531 -8.77 2.05 16.86
N PRO A 532 -9.57 1.03 16.42
CA PRO A 532 -9.77 0.78 15.01
C PRO A 532 -10.51 1.93 14.33
N ASN A 533 -10.42 2.00 13.00
CA ASN A 533 -11.20 2.96 12.22
C ASN A 533 -12.70 2.63 12.26
N ALA A 534 -13.05 1.34 12.20
CA ALA A 534 -14.41 0.82 12.36
C ALA A 534 -14.39 -0.66 12.79
N ILE A 535 -15.51 -1.11 13.36
CA ILE A 535 -15.77 -2.52 13.65
C ILE A 535 -16.96 -2.99 12.81
N SER A 536 -16.78 -4.10 12.09
CA SER A 536 -17.87 -4.83 11.45
C SER A 536 -18.31 -5.97 12.35
N ILE A 537 -19.46 -5.81 13.00
CA ILE A 537 -20.10 -6.89 13.77
C ILE A 537 -21.03 -7.65 12.83
N ASN A 538 -20.65 -8.88 12.52
CA ASN A 538 -21.40 -9.83 11.71
C ASN A 538 -22.19 -10.77 12.62
N LEU A 539 -23.32 -11.27 12.13
CA LEU A 539 -24.09 -12.30 12.79
C LEU A 539 -23.75 -13.63 12.12
N PHE A 540 -23.39 -14.66 12.89
CA PHE A 540 -23.09 -16.00 12.37
C PHE A 540 -24.19 -16.48 11.44
N ARG A 541 -23.80 -17.11 10.32
CA ARG A 541 -24.71 -17.72 9.34
C ARG A 541 -24.36 -19.14 8.98
N TYR A 542 -25.38 -19.90 8.60
CA TYR A 542 -25.25 -21.20 7.96
C TYR A 542 -24.94 -21.06 6.46
N HIS A 543 -24.44 -22.14 5.87
CA HIS A 543 -23.94 -22.20 4.49
C HIS A 543 -25.01 -22.49 3.44
N SER A 544 -26.26 -22.70 3.86
CA SER A 544 -27.40 -22.98 3.00
C SER A 544 -28.50 -21.95 3.23
N LEU A 545 -29.29 -21.70 2.19
CA LEU A 545 -30.53 -20.94 2.27
C LEU A 545 -31.56 -21.61 3.18
N GLU A 546 -31.52 -22.94 3.26
CA GLU A 546 -32.34 -23.72 4.18
C GLU A 546 -31.54 -24.01 5.44
N HIS A 547 -31.85 -23.29 6.51
CA HIS A 547 -31.15 -23.41 7.78
C HIS A 547 -32.11 -23.27 8.98
N PRO A 548 -31.78 -23.84 10.14
CA PRO A 548 -32.57 -23.63 11.36
C PRO A 548 -32.47 -22.17 11.83
N PRO A 549 -33.48 -21.66 12.58
CA PRO A 549 -33.39 -20.35 13.21
C PRO A 549 -32.15 -20.22 14.10
N LEU A 550 -31.64 -19.01 14.22
CA LEU A 550 -30.54 -18.73 15.13
C LEU A 550 -30.99 -18.81 16.60
N PRO A 551 -30.10 -19.26 17.51
CA PRO A 551 -30.39 -19.25 18.94
C PRO A 551 -30.72 -17.83 19.45
N PRO A 552 -31.77 -17.65 20.28
CA PRO A 552 -32.15 -16.31 20.79
C PRO A 552 -31.05 -15.58 21.54
N ASP A 553 -30.23 -16.30 22.30
CA ASP A 553 -29.09 -15.77 23.05
C ASP A 553 -28.01 -15.16 22.13
N VAL A 554 -27.80 -15.74 20.94
CA VAL A 554 -26.89 -15.17 19.92
C VAL A 554 -27.46 -13.86 19.35
N LEU A 555 -28.77 -13.79 19.14
CA LEU A 555 -29.44 -12.58 18.64
C LEU A 555 -29.40 -11.45 19.68
N ASP A 556 -29.63 -11.79 20.95
CA ASP A 556 -29.53 -10.86 22.08
C ASP A 556 -28.10 -10.36 22.27
N ALA A 557 -27.11 -11.24 22.14
CA ALA A 557 -25.70 -10.86 22.18
C ALA A 557 -25.31 -9.92 21.03
N TYR A 558 -25.82 -10.18 19.81
CA TYR A 558 -25.61 -9.30 18.65
C TYR A 558 -26.21 -7.91 18.87
N GLU A 559 -27.44 -7.83 19.39
CA GLU A 559 -28.09 -6.57 19.75
C GLU A 559 -27.28 -5.81 20.81
N ALA A 560 -26.84 -6.50 21.87
CA ALA A 560 -26.03 -5.90 22.92
C ALA A 560 -24.67 -5.37 22.40
N ALA A 561 -23.97 -6.16 21.59
CA ALA A 561 -22.68 -5.77 21.02
C ALA A 561 -22.79 -4.58 20.06
N THR A 562 -23.83 -4.56 19.22
CA THR A 562 -24.08 -3.44 18.30
C THR A 562 -24.48 -2.17 19.06
N ALA A 563 -25.21 -2.27 20.16
CA ALA A 563 -25.53 -1.13 21.03
C ALA A 563 -24.26 -0.52 21.67
N VAL A 564 -23.35 -1.36 22.21
CA VAL A 564 -22.06 -0.90 22.75
C VAL A 564 -21.23 -0.19 21.67
N TYR A 565 -21.17 -0.76 20.47
CA TYR A 565 -20.43 -0.13 19.37
C TYR A 565 -21.04 1.21 18.93
N GLN A 566 -22.36 1.32 18.88
CA GLN A 566 -23.07 2.58 18.60
C GLN A 566 -22.73 3.67 19.63
N GLU A 567 -22.66 3.32 20.91
CA GLU A 567 -22.25 4.26 21.96
C GLU A 567 -20.84 4.82 21.72
N HIS A 568 -19.90 3.97 21.31
CA HIS A 568 -18.54 4.40 20.95
C HIS A 568 -18.50 5.31 19.71
N LEU A 569 -19.34 5.03 18.71
CA LEU A 569 -19.50 5.88 17.53
C LEU A 569 -20.04 7.27 17.89
N GLU A 570 -21.06 7.34 18.76
CA GLU A 570 -21.63 8.60 19.25
C GLU A 570 -20.64 9.41 20.09
N ARG A 571 -19.85 8.73 20.94
CA ARG A 571 -18.81 9.36 21.78
C ARG A 571 -17.54 9.70 21.01
N GLY A 572 -17.37 9.17 19.80
CA GLY A 572 -16.29 9.55 18.92
C GLY A 572 -14.93 8.94 19.24
N ARG A 573 -14.91 7.76 19.86
CA ARG A 573 -13.71 7.05 20.33
C ARG A 573 -12.97 6.25 19.26
N LEU A 574 -13.51 6.19 18.04
CA LEU A 574 -12.89 5.51 16.91
C LEU A 574 -11.97 6.45 16.14
N ALA A 575 -10.92 5.86 15.58
CA ALA A 575 -9.88 6.62 14.90
C ALA A 575 -10.37 7.19 13.56
N HIS A 576 -10.34 8.52 13.47
CA HIS A 576 -10.52 9.36 12.28
C HIS A 576 -11.46 8.88 11.16
N TYR A 577 -12.74 9.22 11.30
CA TYR A 577 -13.57 9.74 10.20
C TYR A 577 -13.97 11.17 10.54
N GLY A 578 -13.92 12.11 9.59
CA GLY A 578 -14.33 13.50 9.83
C GLY A 578 -15.77 13.62 10.38
N PHE A 579 -16.09 14.73 11.05
CA PHE A 579 -17.35 14.90 11.82
C PHE A 579 -18.62 14.45 11.07
N ALA A 580 -18.81 14.88 9.82
CA ALA A 580 -19.97 14.50 9.01
C ALA A 580 -19.99 13.00 8.64
N GLY A 581 -18.82 12.43 8.33
CA GLY A 581 -18.67 11.01 8.02
C GLY A 581 -18.96 10.11 9.22
N ARG A 582 -18.58 10.55 10.43
CA ARG A 582 -18.85 9.83 11.68
C ARG A 582 -20.36 9.64 11.91
N ARG A 583 -21.16 10.69 11.70
CA ARG A 583 -22.62 10.64 11.94
C ARG A 583 -23.34 9.76 10.92
N PHE A 584 -22.92 9.85 9.67
CA PHE A 584 -23.42 8.99 8.61
C PHE A 584 -23.08 7.51 8.88
N LEU A 585 -21.84 7.23 9.29
CA LEU A 585 -21.41 5.88 9.66
C LEU A 585 -22.23 5.34 10.83
N ALA A 586 -22.43 6.13 11.89
CA ALA A 586 -23.27 5.75 13.02
C ALA A 586 -24.71 5.43 12.59
N ALA A 587 -25.34 6.30 11.79
CA ALA A 587 -26.68 6.07 11.28
C ALA A 587 -26.77 4.80 10.40
N LYS A 588 -25.73 4.54 9.60
CA LYS A 588 -25.60 3.33 8.77
C LYS A 588 -25.52 2.07 9.63
N GLU A 589 -24.69 2.07 10.68
CA GLU A 589 -24.53 0.92 11.57
C GLU A 589 -25.81 0.61 12.35
N VAL A 590 -26.53 1.63 12.85
CA VAL A 590 -27.84 1.44 13.52
C VAL A 590 -28.86 0.82 12.57
N LEU A 591 -28.96 1.34 11.34
CA LEU A 591 -29.90 0.80 10.38
C LEU A 591 -29.53 -0.63 9.98
N LYS A 592 -28.24 -0.92 9.79
CA LYS A 592 -27.75 -2.25 9.47
C LYS A 592 -28.14 -3.26 10.55
N SER A 593 -27.89 -2.96 11.83
CA SER A 593 -28.21 -3.87 12.93
C SER A 593 -29.71 -4.10 13.09
N GLU A 594 -30.54 -3.05 12.95
CA GLU A 594 -32.01 -3.19 12.97
C GLU A 594 -32.53 -4.09 11.85
N VAL A 595 -31.97 -3.94 10.64
CA VAL A 595 -32.34 -4.74 9.46
C VAL A 595 -31.96 -6.20 9.67
N ILE A 596 -30.73 -6.46 10.14
CA ILE A 596 -30.25 -7.82 10.47
C ILE A 596 -31.16 -8.49 11.50
N LEU A 597 -31.46 -7.79 12.61
CA LEU A 597 -32.29 -8.34 13.68
C LEU A 597 -33.72 -8.65 13.22
N ARG A 598 -34.34 -7.81 12.39
CA ARG A 598 -35.69 -8.06 11.85
C ARG A 598 -35.73 -9.28 10.93
N VAL A 599 -34.71 -9.47 10.10
CA VAL A 599 -34.64 -10.66 9.24
C VAL A 599 -34.39 -11.90 10.09
N ALA A 600 -33.45 -11.83 11.04
CA ALA A 600 -33.05 -12.97 11.85
C ALA A 600 -34.10 -13.42 12.89
N ARG A 601 -34.80 -12.47 13.53
CA ARG A 601 -35.85 -12.75 14.54
C ARG A 601 -37.23 -12.97 13.92
N ASP A 602 -37.61 -12.15 12.93
CA ASP A 602 -39.00 -12.05 12.48
C ASP A 602 -39.23 -12.66 11.07
N ASP A 603 -38.20 -13.24 10.43
CA ASP A 603 -38.23 -13.70 9.02
C ASP A 603 -38.79 -12.63 8.05
N ALA A 604 -38.50 -11.36 8.37
CA ALA A 604 -39.08 -10.23 7.68
C ALA A 604 -38.32 -9.89 6.38
N PHE A 605 -39.04 -9.74 5.27
CA PHE A 605 -38.47 -9.13 4.07
C PHE A 605 -38.30 -7.61 4.26
N VAL A 606 -37.05 -7.16 4.31
CA VAL A 606 -36.69 -5.77 4.63
C VAL A 606 -36.20 -4.96 3.43
N THR A 607 -35.56 -5.57 2.44
CA THR A 607 -35.04 -4.87 1.25
C THR A 607 -34.91 -5.78 0.03
N PRO A 608 -35.14 -5.27 -1.20
CA PRO A 608 -34.74 -5.95 -2.42
C PRO A 608 -33.24 -6.26 -2.43
N CYS A 609 -32.88 -7.46 -2.88
CA CYS A 609 -31.51 -7.94 -3.00
C CYS A 609 -30.86 -7.42 -4.30
N THR A 610 -29.64 -6.88 -4.20
CA THR A 610 -28.87 -6.40 -5.37
C THR A 610 -27.84 -7.41 -5.90
N ALA A 611 -27.88 -8.66 -5.45
CA ALA A 611 -27.03 -9.73 -5.98
C ALA A 611 -27.34 -9.97 -7.46
N GLY A 612 -26.31 -10.12 -8.29
CA GLY A 612 -26.49 -10.35 -9.73
C GLY A 612 -26.99 -9.12 -10.49
N THR A 613 -27.05 -7.94 -9.86
CA THR A 613 -27.39 -6.65 -10.50
C THR A 613 -26.31 -5.61 -10.24
N LEU A 614 -26.02 -5.33 -8.97
CA LEU A 614 -25.04 -4.33 -8.52
C LEU A 614 -23.87 -4.93 -7.74
N SER A 615 -24.02 -6.16 -7.26
CA SER A 615 -22.99 -6.93 -6.56
C SER A 615 -22.79 -8.29 -7.22
N TYR A 616 -21.53 -8.70 -7.32
CA TYR A 616 -21.14 -10.01 -7.86
C TYR A 616 -19.96 -10.60 -7.08
N VAL A 617 -19.87 -11.92 -7.13
CA VAL A 617 -18.79 -12.72 -6.59
C VAL A 617 -17.96 -13.30 -7.73
N ILE A 618 -16.63 -13.18 -7.62
CA ILE A 618 -15.67 -13.84 -8.49
C ILE A 618 -14.88 -14.81 -7.61
N ASN A 619 -14.89 -16.10 -7.95
CA ASN A 619 -14.14 -17.13 -7.24
C ASN A 619 -12.73 -17.27 -7.80
N GLU A 620 -11.84 -17.87 -7.02
CA GLU A 620 -10.42 -18.01 -7.37
C GLU A 620 -10.19 -18.84 -8.62
N ASP A 621 -11.11 -19.77 -8.93
CA ASP A 621 -11.14 -20.65 -10.11
C ASP A 621 -11.72 -19.96 -11.36
N GLY A 622 -12.13 -18.70 -11.25
CA GLY A 622 -12.75 -17.93 -12.32
C GLY A 622 -14.26 -18.11 -12.46
N ALA A 623 -14.93 -18.86 -11.59
CA ALA A 623 -16.39 -18.87 -11.56
C ALA A 623 -16.95 -17.50 -11.14
N VAL A 624 -18.04 -17.08 -11.77
CA VAL A 624 -18.74 -15.83 -11.45
C VAL A 624 -20.13 -16.16 -10.94
N SER A 625 -20.49 -15.59 -9.80
CA SER A 625 -21.76 -15.85 -9.11
C SER A 625 -22.42 -14.54 -8.67
N ALA A 626 -23.73 -14.55 -8.45
CA ALA A 626 -24.43 -13.38 -7.93
C ALA A 626 -24.19 -13.14 -6.44
N CYS A 627 -24.07 -14.23 -5.67
CA CYS A 627 -23.85 -14.26 -4.23
C CYS A 627 -23.10 -15.55 -3.86
N GLU A 628 -22.38 -15.51 -2.76
CA GLU A 628 -21.53 -16.58 -2.24
C GLU A 628 -22.29 -17.71 -1.55
N ILE A 629 -23.57 -17.52 -1.19
CA ILE A 629 -24.42 -18.55 -0.58
C ILE A 629 -25.15 -19.42 -1.62
N LEU A 630 -25.14 -19.01 -2.89
CA LEU A 630 -25.79 -19.78 -3.95
C LEU A 630 -24.95 -21.00 -4.29
N ASP A 631 -25.62 -22.09 -4.65
CA ASP A 631 -24.96 -23.35 -4.96
C ASP A 631 -24.04 -23.22 -6.20
N PRO A 632 -22.96 -24.03 -6.31
CA PRO A 632 -22.05 -23.98 -7.46
C PRO A 632 -22.73 -24.27 -8.82
N ASP A 633 -23.86 -24.95 -8.81
CA ASP A 633 -24.68 -25.18 -10.01
C ASP A 633 -25.48 -23.93 -10.41
N GLN A 634 -25.63 -22.93 -9.53
CA GLN A 634 -26.27 -21.63 -9.75
C GLN A 634 -25.30 -20.52 -10.20
N ASN A 635 -23.99 -20.79 -10.30
CA ASN A 635 -23.00 -19.87 -10.88
C ASN A 635 -23.44 -19.35 -12.26
N LEU A 636 -23.15 -18.09 -12.56
CA LEU A 636 -23.55 -17.41 -13.80
C LEU A 636 -22.72 -17.83 -15.01
N GLY A 637 -21.46 -18.17 -14.81
CA GLY A 637 -20.51 -18.55 -15.86
C GLY A 637 -19.08 -18.63 -15.35
N TRP A 638 -18.13 -18.89 -16.26
CA TRP A 638 -16.69 -18.98 -15.96
C TRP A 638 -15.92 -17.98 -16.81
N LEU A 639 -14.96 -17.30 -16.20
CA LEU A 639 -14.05 -16.42 -16.90
C LEU A 639 -13.15 -17.20 -17.86
N SER A 640 -12.98 -16.69 -19.07
CA SER A 640 -11.95 -17.18 -19.99
C SER A 640 -10.56 -16.70 -19.56
N GLY A 641 -9.56 -17.57 -19.66
CA GLY A 641 -8.16 -17.22 -19.39
C GLY A 641 -7.40 -18.28 -18.64
N THR A 642 -6.37 -17.83 -17.92
CA THR A 642 -5.37 -18.67 -17.27
C THR A 642 -5.34 -18.46 -15.76
N GLN A 643 -5.01 -19.55 -15.07
CA GLN A 643 -4.56 -19.56 -13.69
C GLN A 643 -3.14 -18.99 -13.60
N ARG A 644 -2.73 -18.63 -12.40
CA ARG A 644 -1.40 -18.10 -12.08
C ARG A 644 -0.25 -19.07 -12.44
N ARG A 645 -0.52 -20.37 -12.43
CA ARG A 645 0.43 -21.42 -12.87
C ARG A 645 0.47 -21.61 -14.40
N GLY A 646 -0.23 -20.77 -15.17
CA GLY A 646 -0.26 -20.81 -16.64
C GLY A 646 -1.28 -21.82 -17.22
N GLN A 647 -1.86 -22.69 -16.40
CA GLN A 647 -2.93 -23.59 -16.80
C GLN A 647 -4.20 -22.81 -17.16
N PRO A 648 -5.06 -23.31 -18.06
CA PRO A 648 -6.39 -22.74 -18.28
C PRO A 648 -7.19 -22.67 -16.97
N LEU A 649 -8.02 -21.64 -16.77
CA LEU A 649 -8.96 -21.61 -15.64
C LEU A 649 -9.89 -22.82 -15.65
N ARG A 650 -10.19 -23.36 -16.84
CA ARG A 650 -10.93 -24.60 -17.05
C ARG A 650 -10.43 -25.30 -18.32
N ASP A 651 -10.19 -26.61 -18.24
CA ASP A 651 -9.97 -27.44 -19.43
C ASP A 651 -11.31 -27.61 -20.15
N SER A 652 -11.31 -27.51 -21.49
CA SER A 652 -12.49 -27.68 -22.35
C SER A 652 -13.24 -29.00 -22.13
N ASP A 653 -12.61 -29.99 -21.49
CA ASP A 653 -13.07 -31.38 -21.42
C ASP A 653 -13.20 -31.95 -20.00
N SER A 654 -13.09 -31.13 -18.94
CA SER A 654 -13.36 -31.60 -17.58
C SER A 654 -14.88 -31.75 -17.37
N PRO A 655 -15.39 -32.96 -17.03
CA PRO A 655 -16.82 -33.17 -16.88
C PRO A 655 -17.38 -32.23 -15.80
N SER A 656 -18.60 -31.76 -16.02
CA SER A 656 -19.43 -31.08 -15.02
C SER A 656 -19.83 -32.05 -13.90
N GLY A 657 -18.85 -32.55 -13.16
CA GLY A 657 -19.07 -33.33 -11.95
C GLY A 657 -19.14 -32.36 -10.76
N PRO A 658 -20.17 -32.44 -9.90
CA PRO A 658 -20.09 -31.79 -8.61
C PRO A 658 -18.90 -32.39 -7.86
N VAL A 659 -18.04 -31.55 -7.28
CA VAL A 659 -17.31 -31.97 -6.08
C VAL A 659 -18.41 -32.27 -5.06
N PRO A 660 -18.48 -33.47 -4.46
CA PRO A 660 -19.64 -33.89 -3.70
C PRO A 660 -19.72 -33.13 -2.38
N VAL A 661 -20.45 -32.01 -2.37
CA VAL A 661 -21.10 -31.50 -1.16
C VAL A 661 -22.28 -32.44 -0.91
N SER A 662 -22.12 -33.34 0.05
CA SER A 662 -23.14 -34.34 0.37
C SER A 662 -23.81 -34.00 1.70
N LEU A 663 -24.84 -33.16 1.65
CA LEU A 663 -25.97 -33.22 2.57
C LEU A 663 -27.25 -32.81 1.82
N GLY A 664 -28.11 -33.80 1.53
CA GLY A 664 -29.54 -33.65 1.24
C GLY A 664 -29.97 -32.77 0.06
N ARG A 665 -30.26 -33.39 -1.09
CA ARG A 665 -31.09 -32.77 -2.15
C ARG A 665 -32.57 -32.97 -1.85
N VAL A 666 -33.36 -31.89 -1.85
CA VAL A 666 -34.67 -31.82 -2.54
C VAL A 666 -34.82 -30.40 -3.09
N GLY A 667 -35.04 -30.27 -4.40
CA GLY A 667 -35.01 -28.98 -5.08
C GLY A 667 -36.33 -28.21 -5.06
N THR A 668 -36.21 -26.89 -5.20
CA THR A 668 -37.22 -26.03 -5.84
C THR A 668 -36.55 -24.97 -6.72
N GLY A 669 -36.45 -25.25 -8.02
CA GLY A 669 -36.71 -24.23 -9.05
C GLY A 669 -35.55 -23.59 -9.82
N LEU A 670 -34.84 -24.37 -10.64
CA LEU A 670 -34.42 -24.00 -12.01
C LEU A 670 -34.40 -25.31 -12.83
N PRO A 671 -35.00 -25.40 -14.03
CA PRO A 671 -34.97 -26.63 -14.82
C PRO A 671 -33.52 -26.97 -15.18
N PRO A 672 -33.10 -28.25 -15.14
CA PRO A 672 -31.79 -28.66 -15.59
C PRO A 672 -31.79 -28.73 -17.12
N GLU A 673 -31.81 -27.58 -17.80
CA GLU A 673 -31.36 -27.53 -19.20
C GLU A 673 -29.84 -27.59 -19.21
N GLN A 674 -29.32 -28.69 -19.78
CA GLN A 674 -27.91 -28.93 -20.12
C GLN A 674 -27.41 -27.93 -21.18
N SER A 675 -27.38 -26.64 -20.86
CA SER A 675 -26.63 -25.66 -21.65
C SER A 675 -25.22 -25.58 -21.07
N HIS A 676 -24.22 -25.75 -21.93
CA HIS A 676 -22.82 -25.59 -21.57
C HIS A 676 -22.64 -24.32 -20.74
N LYS A 677 -22.29 -24.49 -19.46
CA LYS A 677 -21.87 -23.44 -18.53
C LYS A 677 -20.84 -22.56 -19.25
N GLY A 678 -21.29 -21.41 -19.78
CA GLY A 678 -20.55 -20.64 -20.77
C GLY A 678 -19.25 -20.08 -20.21
N VAL A 679 -18.16 -20.29 -20.95
CA VAL A 679 -16.87 -19.64 -20.73
C VAL A 679 -16.87 -18.34 -21.53
N GLY A 680 -16.53 -17.22 -20.90
CA GLY A 680 -16.55 -15.93 -21.57
C GLY A 680 -15.93 -14.80 -20.76
N THR A 681 -16.07 -13.59 -21.27
CA THR A 681 -15.69 -12.36 -20.55
C THR A 681 -16.66 -12.08 -19.41
N PHE A 682 -16.24 -11.30 -18.40
CA PHE A 682 -17.12 -10.93 -17.29
C PHE A 682 -18.41 -10.25 -17.80
N ARG A 683 -18.28 -9.38 -18.80
CA ARG A 683 -19.41 -8.64 -19.37
C ARG A 683 -20.42 -9.55 -20.07
N GLU A 684 -19.96 -10.57 -20.78
CA GLU A 684 -20.84 -11.56 -21.42
C GLU A 684 -21.58 -12.38 -20.38
N ILE A 685 -20.88 -12.82 -19.34
CA ILE A 685 -21.47 -13.64 -18.26
C ILE A 685 -22.60 -12.91 -17.55
N VAL A 686 -22.39 -11.65 -17.12
CA VAL A 686 -23.41 -10.90 -16.35
C VAL A 686 -24.62 -10.45 -17.20
N ARG A 687 -24.48 -10.45 -18.53
CA ARG A 687 -25.53 -10.13 -19.50
C ARG A 687 -26.22 -11.35 -20.10
N SER A 688 -25.72 -12.55 -19.80
CA SER A 688 -26.26 -13.81 -20.28
C SER A 688 -27.73 -14.00 -19.91
N ARG A 689 -28.44 -14.85 -20.66
CA ARG A 689 -29.81 -15.27 -20.36
C ARG A 689 -29.93 -15.81 -18.93
N ARG A 690 -28.97 -16.62 -18.51
CA ARG A 690 -28.90 -17.18 -17.16
C ARG A 690 -28.83 -16.11 -16.06
N ALA A 691 -28.04 -15.05 -16.27
CA ALA A 691 -28.01 -13.93 -15.34
C ALA A 691 -29.34 -13.17 -15.29
N GLN A 692 -30.08 -13.09 -16.41
CA GLN A 692 -31.42 -12.51 -16.43
C GLN A 692 -32.42 -13.38 -15.67
N GLU A 693 -32.40 -14.69 -15.88
CA GLU A 693 -33.25 -15.66 -15.17
C GLU A 693 -33.00 -15.63 -13.66
N LEU A 694 -31.74 -15.59 -13.22
CA LEU A 694 -31.40 -15.48 -11.80
C LEU A 694 -31.92 -14.16 -11.20
N ARG A 695 -31.80 -13.04 -11.91
CA ARG A 695 -32.32 -11.75 -11.44
C ARG A 695 -33.85 -11.77 -11.30
N THR A 696 -34.55 -12.37 -12.25
CA THR A 696 -36.02 -12.54 -12.18
C THR A 696 -36.38 -13.39 -10.97
N TRP A 697 -35.69 -14.51 -10.75
CA TRP A 697 -35.90 -15.38 -9.60
C TRP A 697 -35.66 -14.67 -8.26
N ILE A 698 -34.57 -13.89 -8.13
CA ILE A 698 -34.29 -13.09 -6.92
C ILE A 698 -35.44 -12.08 -6.66
N GLY A 699 -35.96 -11.45 -7.71
CA GLY A 699 -37.07 -10.50 -7.62
C GLY A 699 -38.39 -11.16 -7.19
N GLU A 700 -38.72 -12.31 -7.77
CA GLU A 700 -39.96 -13.06 -7.51
C GLU A 700 -39.97 -13.68 -6.12
N THR A 701 -38.85 -14.32 -5.74
CA THR A 701 -38.69 -14.96 -4.41
C THR A 701 -38.46 -13.95 -3.29
N LYS A 702 -38.24 -12.68 -3.64
CA LYS A 702 -37.90 -11.60 -2.71
C LYS A 702 -36.71 -11.95 -1.80
N CYS A 703 -35.79 -12.82 -2.24
CA CYS A 703 -34.63 -13.34 -1.49
C CYS A 703 -34.77 -13.22 0.04
N ARG A 704 -35.65 -14.04 0.64
CA ARG A 704 -35.72 -14.21 2.12
C ARG A 704 -34.52 -15.00 2.66
N CYS A 705 -33.41 -14.94 1.94
CA CYS A 705 -32.33 -15.89 1.96
C CYS A 705 -31.57 -15.87 3.28
N THR A 706 -31.10 -14.71 3.74
CA THR A 706 -30.41 -14.53 5.04
C THR A 706 -30.47 -13.08 5.54
N TYR A 707 -30.17 -12.87 6.83
CA TYR A 707 -30.05 -11.54 7.47
C TYR A 707 -28.79 -10.76 7.08
N GLU A 708 -27.74 -11.39 6.54
CA GLU A 708 -26.54 -10.67 6.07
C GLU A 708 -26.78 -9.81 4.82
N CYS A 709 -27.95 -9.94 4.19
CA CYS A 709 -28.41 -9.07 3.11
C CYS A 709 -28.58 -7.59 3.51
N ALA A 710 -28.33 -7.19 4.76
CA ALA A 710 -28.15 -5.78 5.15
C ALA A 710 -26.81 -5.18 4.67
N MET A 711 -26.26 -5.70 3.56
CA MET A 711 -25.07 -5.15 2.90
C MET A 711 -25.20 -3.64 2.71
N THR A 712 -24.06 -2.95 2.79
CA THR A 712 -24.01 -1.49 2.65
C THR A 712 -24.64 -1.03 1.34
N THR A 713 -24.51 -1.81 0.26
CA THR A 713 -25.17 -1.55 -1.03
C THR A 713 -26.69 -1.57 -0.94
N ASN A 714 -27.29 -2.57 -0.30
CA ASN A 714 -28.75 -2.62 -0.09
C ASN A 714 -29.23 -1.46 0.80
N THR A 715 -28.49 -1.13 1.87
CA THR A 715 -28.85 -0.04 2.79
C THR A 715 -28.77 1.34 2.11
N LEU A 716 -27.76 1.55 1.24
CA LEU A 716 -27.52 2.83 0.57
C LEU A 716 -28.41 3.05 -0.67
N PHE A 717 -28.69 1.98 -1.40
CA PHE A 717 -29.24 2.07 -2.76
C PHE A 717 -30.63 1.45 -2.93
N SER A 718 -31.19 0.84 -1.88
CA SER A 718 -32.55 0.29 -1.93
C SER A 718 -33.54 1.13 -1.11
N TRP A 719 -34.71 1.38 -1.69
CA TRP A 719 -35.83 2.05 -1.00
C TRP A 719 -36.68 1.03 -0.23
N PRO A 720 -37.19 1.34 0.99
CA PRO A 720 -37.14 2.62 1.71
C PRO A 720 -35.95 2.81 2.66
N LEU A 721 -35.00 1.87 2.74
CA LEU A 721 -33.87 1.93 3.68
C LEU A 721 -32.99 3.17 3.47
N SER A 722 -32.69 3.49 2.22
CA SER A 722 -31.93 4.69 1.87
C SER A 722 -32.57 5.96 2.43
N ARG A 723 -33.91 6.09 2.34
CA ARG A 723 -34.67 7.19 2.95
C ARG A 723 -34.43 7.29 4.45
N GLN A 724 -34.55 6.16 5.16
CA GLN A 724 -34.41 6.12 6.61
C GLN A 724 -33.00 6.50 7.03
N LEU A 725 -31.99 6.01 6.31
CA LEU A 725 -30.60 6.39 6.52
C LEU A 725 -30.39 7.89 6.36
N TYR A 726 -30.87 8.49 5.26
CA TYR A 726 -30.72 9.93 5.03
C TYR A 726 -31.50 10.77 6.05
N LEU A 727 -32.70 10.35 6.45
CA LEU A 727 -33.49 11.03 7.50
C LEU A 727 -32.79 10.96 8.86
N ARG A 728 -32.25 9.80 9.26
CA ARG A 728 -31.50 9.64 10.51
C ARG A 728 -30.21 10.46 10.50
N THR A 729 -29.49 10.41 9.39
CA THR A 729 -28.29 11.23 9.17
C THR A 729 -28.64 12.72 9.27
N GLY A 730 -29.68 13.18 8.58
CA GLY A 730 -30.15 14.57 8.63
C GLY A 730 -30.61 15.03 10.02
N ARG A 731 -31.38 14.20 10.74
CA ARG A 731 -31.78 14.47 12.13
C ARG A 731 -30.59 14.55 13.07
N SER A 732 -29.54 13.78 12.80
CA SER A 732 -28.31 13.88 13.57
C SER A 732 -27.71 15.29 13.38
N PHE A 733 -27.65 15.87 12.18
CA PHE A 733 -27.08 17.23 11.99
C PHE A 733 -27.77 18.36 12.75
N LEU A 734 -28.98 18.16 13.28
CA LEU A 734 -29.61 19.11 14.20
C LEU A 734 -28.91 19.04 15.57
N PRO A 735 -28.56 20.17 16.20
CA PRO A 735 -28.04 20.16 17.57
C PRO A 735 -29.08 19.49 18.47
N ARG A 736 -28.69 18.40 19.17
CA ARG A 736 -29.50 17.89 20.29
C ARG A 736 -29.67 19.09 21.23
N LYS A 737 -30.91 19.54 21.46
CA LYS A 737 -31.20 20.47 22.56
C LYS A 737 -30.49 19.89 23.78
N ALA A 738 -29.57 20.64 24.37
CA ALA A 738 -28.93 20.25 25.61
C ALA A 738 -30.05 19.86 26.57
N ALA A 739 -30.07 18.59 26.98
CA ALA A 739 -30.90 18.19 28.10
C ALA A 739 -30.37 19.01 29.28
N THR A 740 -31.18 19.96 29.73
CA THR A 740 -30.98 20.67 30.99
C THR A 740 -30.67 19.64 32.08
N PRO A 741 -29.54 19.73 32.79
CA PRO A 741 -29.31 18.87 33.95
C PRO A 741 -30.29 19.34 35.04
N GLY A 742 -31.38 18.62 35.22
CA GLY A 742 -32.43 19.03 36.16
C GLY A 742 -33.34 17.88 36.56
N ALA A 743 -33.22 17.53 37.85
CA ALA A 743 -34.09 16.71 38.69
C ALA A 743 -34.15 15.20 38.38
N GLY A 744 -33.62 14.43 39.35
CA GLY A 744 -33.49 12.98 39.26
C GLY A 744 -34.80 12.23 39.22
N THR A 745 -34.75 11.10 38.51
CA THR A 745 -35.65 9.98 38.68
C THR A 745 -34.80 8.70 38.68
N GLN A 746 -34.90 7.95 39.76
CA GLN A 746 -34.26 6.65 39.96
C GLN A 746 -34.65 5.65 38.86
N PRO A 747 -33.81 4.64 38.58
CA PRO A 747 -34.15 3.58 37.64
C PRO A 747 -35.31 2.74 38.20
N SER A 748 -36.44 2.73 37.51
CA SER A 748 -37.58 1.87 37.83
C SER A 748 -37.25 0.42 37.45
N LEU A 749 -36.98 -0.39 38.46
CA LEU A 749 -37.04 -1.85 38.42
C LEU A 749 -38.44 -2.30 37.96
N VAL A 750 -38.45 -3.18 36.97
CA VAL A 750 -39.62 -3.89 36.47
C VAL A 750 -40.26 -4.68 37.63
N ARG A 751 -41.48 -4.31 38.02
CA ARG A 751 -42.33 -5.14 38.88
C ARG A 751 -42.97 -6.23 38.04
N VAL A 752 -42.61 -7.47 38.32
CA VAL A 752 -43.38 -8.67 37.99
C VAL A 752 -44.65 -8.63 38.84
N ASP A 753 -45.82 -8.59 38.22
CA ASP A 753 -47.08 -8.85 38.92
C ASP A 753 -47.58 -10.25 38.57
N ARG A 754 -47.63 -11.09 39.62
CA ARG A 754 -48.38 -12.35 39.66
C ARG A 754 -49.84 -12.01 39.94
N ARG A 755 -50.76 -12.39 39.06
CA ARG A 755 -52.04 -13.05 39.42
C ARG A 755 -52.51 -13.90 38.25
#